data_AF-A0A2V2YQN8-F1
#
_entry.id   AF-A0A2V2YQN8-F1
#
_cell.length_a   1.000
_cell.length_b   1.000
_cell.length_c   1.000
_cell.angle_alpha   90.00
_cell.angle_beta   90.00
_cell.angle_gamma   90.00
#
_symmetry.space_group_name_H-M   'P 1'
#
loop_
_entity.id
_entity.type
_entity.pdbx_description
1 polymer ?
#
loop_
_entity_poly.entity_id
_entity_poly.type
_entity_poly.pdbx_seq_one_letter_code
_entity_poly.pdbx_strand_id
1 'polypeptide(L)'
;MDDGSGIASALANRLQAAGAQAQVVNTITEDADAVLLLDALKPLTSDEEALAVNRRAFGAAKTVAARFARQGGVFVTVQDTGGSFGLADSPGSLSVWTAGLTGLVKTAAREWPQAAVKAIDLDRTGLTAEDAAERIFQELIAGGPEYEVGLKADGERMTPVLDLDSPMAARTSGDANAQEPAVLLVSGGARGVTAAAVAAMAKTKQTRFILLGRTSLEEEPAVCKGIADDAGLKRVLLEQAKAEGVALGLPELGRRVQRIQMNREIAGNLQTLQELGSEVVYVPVDVQDEEALREALQPVRAQWGPITGIIHGAGVLADKSIADKTMDQFDYVFDTKVGGLRALLSVTEEDPLTLICLFSSVSARSGNAGQADYAMANEVLNKCAQAEALRRGPGCIVKSINWGPWDGGMVSPLLKKHFEQRGVNLIPLEEGTAAFVAEALDTIGPVEVVIGGCSADRPTLIEGATEKRWSAELFLPEPSHTPWLNDHRIGGNPVVPAVMVMDWFVRAASAAHPHLVVKRCSNLSVKKGIVVASTNGRPKRLTLTCNDRTDGLAQASLSFKLRGEDGCIHYTAEVDMGIESDNDQVDTIQLPDVSGEPWNWELAEVYDGDNLFHGPAFQVIHELKLLGDQDAEAIFKHAEATTWSHHDGGIDPAMIDGGLQLARLWGIRILGEQTLPTTIGSYKGYGWIPQHQPVVCRVRIERRGSYKTVSHIAWMNDQGSVFAELRDVEMHIVASQK
;
A
#
# COMPACT_ATOMS: atom_id res chain seq x y z
N MET A 1 -15.79 17.69 -2.89
CA MET A 1 -16.06 18.47 -1.67
C MET A 1 -15.19 19.70 -1.68
N ASP A 2 -15.74 20.83 -1.25
CA ASP A 2 -15.03 22.11 -1.21
C ASP A 2 -13.82 22.05 -0.27
N ASP A 3 -12.69 22.56 -0.75
CA ASP A 3 -11.41 22.71 -0.03
C ASP A 3 -11.26 24.09 0.62
N GLY A 4 -12.16 25.04 0.33
CA GLY A 4 -12.10 26.41 0.85
C GLY A 4 -10.95 27.26 0.31
N SER A 5 -10.10 26.73 -0.60
CA SER A 5 -8.95 27.44 -1.20
C SER A 5 -9.02 27.56 -2.73
N GLY A 6 -10.08 27.05 -3.36
CA GLY A 6 -10.33 27.20 -4.80
C GLY A 6 -9.84 26.03 -5.66
N ILE A 7 -9.10 25.07 -5.08
CA ILE A 7 -8.58 23.90 -5.78
C ILE A 7 -9.73 23.04 -6.31
N ALA A 8 -10.78 22.83 -5.51
CA ALA A 8 -11.95 22.06 -5.92
C ALA A 8 -12.68 22.70 -7.11
N SER A 9 -12.70 24.03 -7.18
CA SER A 9 -13.30 24.76 -8.31
C SER A 9 -12.47 24.61 -9.58
N ALA A 10 -11.15 24.78 -9.48
CA ALA A 10 -10.23 24.57 -10.60
C ALA A 10 -10.29 23.11 -11.12
N LEU A 11 -10.31 22.13 -10.21
CA LEU A 11 -10.41 20.71 -10.55
C LEU A 11 -11.76 20.37 -11.20
N ALA A 12 -12.86 20.92 -10.68
CA ALA A 12 -14.18 20.72 -11.29
C ALA A 12 -14.23 21.26 -12.73
N ASN A 13 -13.66 22.45 -12.99
CA ASN A 13 -13.56 23.01 -14.34
C ASN A 13 -12.73 22.10 -15.26
N ARG A 14 -11.61 21.56 -14.75
CA ARG A 14 -10.75 20.66 -15.53
C ARG A 14 -11.44 19.34 -15.87
N LEU A 15 -12.18 18.76 -14.92
CA LEU A 15 -13.00 17.56 -15.13
C LEU A 15 -14.14 17.82 -16.12
N GLN A 16 -14.80 18.99 -16.05
CA GLN A 16 -15.82 19.39 -17.01
C GLN A 16 -15.26 19.55 -18.43
N ALA A 17 -14.07 20.15 -18.56
CA ALA A 17 -13.37 20.24 -19.85
C ALA A 17 -13.01 18.85 -20.42
N ALA A 18 -12.81 17.85 -19.56
CA ALA A 18 -12.63 16.45 -19.94
C ALA A 18 -13.95 15.68 -20.16
N GLY A 19 -15.11 16.34 -20.07
CA GLY A 19 -16.43 15.77 -20.36
C GLY A 19 -17.18 15.21 -19.15
N ALA A 20 -16.68 15.37 -17.92
CA ALA A 20 -17.38 14.94 -16.71
C ALA A 20 -18.42 15.96 -16.23
N GLN A 21 -19.49 15.50 -15.59
CA GLN A 21 -20.43 16.36 -14.87
C GLN A 21 -19.94 16.56 -13.43
N ALA A 22 -19.04 17.52 -13.23
CA ALA A 22 -18.46 17.81 -11.91
C ALA A 22 -19.12 19.03 -11.24
N GLN A 23 -19.39 18.95 -9.93
CA GLN A 23 -19.90 20.05 -9.12
C GLN A 23 -19.16 20.12 -7.78
N VAL A 24 -18.81 21.34 -7.35
CA VAL A 24 -18.29 21.58 -6.00
C VAL A 24 -19.46 21.64 -5.00
N VAL A 25 -19.38 20.86 -3.93
CA VAL A 25 -20.43 20.71 -2.92
C VAL A 25 -19.82 20.69 -1.52
N ASN A 26 -20.62 21.09 -0.52
CA ASN A 26 -20.31 20.97 0.91
C ASN A 26 -20.87 19.69 1.53
N THR A 27 -21.76 19.00 0.83
CA THR A 27 -22.39 17.76 1.29
C THR A 27 -22.59 16.84 0.10
N ILE A 28 -22.30 15.56 0.28
CA ILE A 28 -22.37 14.54 -0.77
C ILE A 28 -23.77 13.93 -0.80
N THR A 29 -24.19 13.52 -1.99
CA THR A 29 -25.45 12.81 -2.24
C THR A 29 -25.17 11.33 -2.53
N GLU A 30 -26.10 10.45 -2.15
CA GLU A 30 -25.98 9.00 -2.40
C GLU A 30 -25.95 8.62 -3.88
N ASP A 31 -26.47 9.49 -4.76
CA ASP A 31 -26.52 9.27 -6.21
C ASP A 31 -25.22 9.61 -6.95
N ALA A 32 -24.19 10.10 -6.25
CA ALA A 32 -22.93 10.46 -6.87
C ALA A 32 -22.22 9.23 -7.47
N ASP A 33 -21.74 9.34 -8.71
CA ASP A 33 -20.89 8.30 -9.36
C ASP A 33 -19.41 8.43 -8.96
N ALA A 34 -18.99 9.64 -8.59
CA ALA A 34 -17.65 9.97 -8.18
C ALA A 34 -17.66 10.95 -7.01
N VAL A 35 -16.81 10.71 -6.02
CA VAL A 35 -16.63 11.55 -4.83
C VAL A 35 -15.15 11.86 -4.67
N LEU A 36 -14.80 13.15 -4.74
CA LEU A 36 -13.46 13.66 -4.47
C LEU A 36 -13.52 14.50 -3.17
N LEU A 37 -12.85 14.04 -2.11
CA LEU A 37 -12.79 14.69 -0.81
C LEU A 37 -11.52 15.53 -0.68
N LEU A 38 -11.64 16.84 -0.87
CA LEU A 38 -10.53 17.78 -0.70
C LEU A 38 -10.62 18.57 0.63
N ASP A 39 -11.50 18.13 1.54
CA ASP A 39 -11.77 18.81 2.81
C ASP A 39 -10.54 18.89 3.73
N ALA A 40 -9.59 17.95 3.60
CA ALA A 40 -8.34 17.95 4.34
C ALA A 40 -7.32 18.99 3.85
N LEU A 41 -7.61 19.70 2.75
CA LEU A 41 -6.79 20.80 2.23
C LEU A 41 -7.17 22.17 2.84
N LYS A 42 -8.25 22.21 3.64
CA LYS A 42 -8.67 23.42 4.35
C LYS A 42 -7.57 23.85 5.33
N PRO A 43 -7.39 25.16 5.56
CA PRO A 43 -6.53 25.64 6.64
C PRO A 43 -7.00 25.08 7.99
N LEU A 44 -6.15 24.28 8.64
CA LEU A 44 -6.43 23.68 9.93
C LEU A 44 -6.00 24.64 11.04
N THR A 45 -6.90 24.98 11.95
CA THR A 45 -6.65 25.92 13.05
C THR A 45 -6.40 25.24 14.40
N SER A 46 -6.74 23.96 14.54
CA SER A 46 -6.53 23.15 15.75
C SER A 46 -6.47 21.64 15.45
N ASP A 47 -5.95 20.86 16.41
CA ASP A 47 -5.99 19.39 16.36
C ASP A 47 -7.43 18.86 16.28
N GLU A 48 -8.38 19.52 16.95
CA GLU A 48 -9.80 19.11 16.92
C GLU A 48 -10.40 19.26 15.51
N GLU A 49 -10.07 20.35 14.81
CA GLU A 49 -10.51 20.55 13.44
C GLU A 49 -9.90 19.51 12.48
N ALA A 50 -8.62 19.20 12.66
CA ALA A 50 -7.91 18.18 11.90
C ALA A 50 -8.50 16.78 12.12
N LEU A 51 -8.80 16.43 13.37
CA LEU A 51 -9.44 15.15 13.69
C LEU A 51 -10.86 15.05 13.10
N ALA A 52 -11.61 16.15 13.11
CA ALA A 52 -12.96 16.20 12.55
C ALA A 52 -12.97 15.93 11.02
N VAL A 53 -11.87 16.14 10.30
CA VAL A 53 -11.73 15.76 8.88
C VAL A 53 -11.94 14.25 8.71
N ASN A 54 -11.34 13.41 9.56
CA ASN A 54 -11.51 11.95 9.50
C ASN A 54 -12.98 11.56 9.63
N ARG A 55 -13.66 12.15 10.61
CA ARG A 55 -15.08 11.90 10.87
C ARG A 55 -15.96 12.32 9.68
N ARG A 56 -15.68 13.46 9.06
CA ARG A 56 -16.39 13.93 7.85
C ARG A 56 -16.12 13.03 6.64
N ALA A 57 -14.89 12.59 6.44
CA ALA A 57 -14.53 11.68 5.37
C ALA A 57 -15.19 10.31 5.52
N PHE A 58 -15.27 9.79 6.75
CA PHE A 58 -16.03 8.58 7.04
C PHE A 58 -17.53 8.74 6.75
N GLY A 59 -18.13 9.87 7.16
CA GLY A 59 -19.53 10.18 6.85
C GLY A 59 -19.81 10.28 5.34
N ALA A 60 -18.88 10.86 4.58
CA ALA A 60 -18.92 10.90 3.13
C ALA A 60 -18.86 9.50 2.49
N ALA A 61 -17.92 8.67 2.94
CA ALA A 61 -17.81 7.27 2.51
C ALA A 61 -19.09 6.49 2.80
N LYS A 62 -19.64 6.63 4.01
CA LYS A 62 -20.91 6.02 4.43
C LYS A 62 -22.08 6.39 3.53
N THR A 63 -22.15 7.64 3.07
CA THR A 63 -23.23 8.14 2.21
C THR A 63 -23.30 7.42 0.86
N VAL A 64 -22.15 7.05 0.28
CA VAL A 64 -22.08 6.36 -1.03
C VAL A 64 -21.85 4.86 -0.92
N ALA A 65 -21.57 4.34 0.28
CA ALA A 65 -21.12 2.96 0.50
C ALA A 65 -22.04 1.90 -0.12
N ALA A 66 -23.36 2.03 0.04
CA ALA A 66 -24.31 1.07 -0.48
C ALA A 66 -24.32 1.01 -2.01
N ARG A 67 -24.17 2.17 -2.67
CA ARG A 67 -24.06 2.28 -4.13
C ARG A 67 -22.73 1.69 -4.60
N PHE A 68 -21.61 2.13 -4.00
CA PHE A 68 -20.27 1.77 -4.45
C PHE A 68 -19.96 0.29 -4.23
N ALA A 69 -20.46 -0.31 -3.14
CA ALA A 69 -20.39 -1.76 -2.93
C ALA A 69 -21.13 -2.56 -4.03
N ARG A 70 -22.22 -2.01 -4.60
CA ARG A 70 -23.08 -2.72 -5.56
C ARG A 70 -22.72 -2.45 -7.02
N GLN A 71 -22.34 -1.21 -7.35
CA GLN A 71 -22.24 -0.69 -8.72
C GLN A 71 -20.86 -0.15 -9.06
N GLY A 72 -19.93 -0.11 -8.10
CA GLY A 72 -18.68 0.62 -8.25
C GLY A 72 -18.88 2.13 -8.18
N GLY A 73 -17.85 2.87 -8.56
CA GLY A 73 -17.77 4.32 -8.46
C GLY A 73 -16.33 4.79 -8.29
N VAL A 74 -16.14 6.09 -8.09
CA VAL A 74 -14.82 6.68 -7.80
C VAL A 74 -14.84 7.32 -6.41
N PHE A 75 -13.95 6.93 -5.51
CA PHE A 75 -13.82 7.54 -4.18
C PHE A 75 -12.38 7.97 -3.92
N VAL A 76 -12.12 9.27 -3.87
CA VAL A 76 -10.78 9.81 -3.72
C VAL A 76 -10.72 10.74 -2.52
N THR A 77 -9.68 10.59 -1.70
CA THR A 77 -9.34 11.54 -0.64
C THR A 77 -8.08 12.30 -1.03
N VAL A 78 -8.05 13.61 -0.78
CA VAL A 78 -6.87 14.44 -1.00
C VAL A 78 -6.53 15.14 0.32
N GLN A 79 -5.28 14.97 0.76
CA GLN A 79 -4.73 15.62 1.95
C GLN A 79 -3.42 16.33 1.63
N ASP A 80 -2.94 17.13 2.58
CA ASP A 80 -1.65 17.82 2.51
C ASP A 80 -0.88 17.51 3.80
N THR A 81 -0.09 16.44 3.74
CA THR A 81 0.87 15.97 4.75
C THR A 81 2.29 16.00 4.20
N GLY A 82 2.55 16.88 3.21
CA GLY A 82 3.87 17.08 2.60
C GLY A 82 4.16 16.22 1.37
N GLY A 83 3.15 15.61 0.74
CA GLY A 83 3.34 14.82 -0.49
C GLY A 83 4.06 13.49 -0.29
N SER A 84 4.30 13.08 0.95
CA SER A 84 4.98 11.82 1.33
C SER A 84 4.26 11.04 2.44
N PHE A 85 2.99 11.38 2.71
CA PHE A 85 2.17 10.88 3.81
C PHE A 85 2.82 11.10 5.19
N GLY A 86 3.68 12.10 5.31
CA GLY A 86 4.51 12.35 6.50
C GLY A 86 5.55 11.27 6.80
N LEU A 87 6.02 10.54 5.78
CA LEU A 87 7.07 9.52 5.91
C LEU A 87 8.48 10.06 5.67
N ALA A 88 8.65 11.07 4.82
CA ALA A 88 9.97 11.57 4.39
C ALA A 88 10.22 13.03 4.80
N ASP A 89 9.17 13.83 4.97
CA ASP A 89 9.24 15.27 5.18
C ASP A 89 8.58 15.64 6.51
N SER A 90 8.97 16.77 7.10
CA SER A 90 8.28 17.31 8.29
C SER A 90 6.89 17.79 7.88
N PRO A 91 5.80 17.07 8.21
CA PRO A 91 4.47 17.62 8.01
C PRO A 91 4.30 18.82 8.95
N GLY A 92 3.43 19.76 8.61
CA GLY A 92 2.95 20.69 9.63
C GLY A 92 2.27 19.88 10.74
N SER A 93 2.55 20.18 12.03
CA SER A 93 2.12 19.35 13.16
C SER A 93 0.61 19.09 13.22
N LEU A 94 -0.22 19.96 12.65
CA LEU A 94 -1.68 19.81 12.58
C LEU A 94 -2.14 18.84 11.48
N SER A 95 -1.35 18.66 10.42
CA SER A 95 -1.71 17.81 9.28
C SER A 95 -1.68 16.31 9.59
N VAL A 96 -0.85 15.87 10.55
CA VAL A 96 -0.72 14.43 10.86
C VAL A 96 -2.01 13.82 11.39
N TRP A 97 -2.85 14.64 12.05
CA TRP A 97 -4.13 14.20 12.56
C TRP A 97 -5.16 13.91 11.47
N THR A 98 -4.94 14.35 10.21
CA THR A 98 -5.80 13.97 9.07
C THR A 98 -5.38 12.64 8.42
N ALA A 99 -4.28 12.03 8.85
CA ALA A 99 -3.68 10.89 8.14
C ALA A 99 -4.56 9.62 8.07
N GLY A 100 -5.63 9.53 8.86
CA GLY A 100 -6.54 8.39 8.85
C GLY A 100 -7.20 8.14 7.50
N LEU A 101 -7.25 9.13 6.60
CA LEU A 101 -7.87 9.02 5.28
C LEU A 101 -7.36 7.84 4.44
N THR A 102 -6.08 7.47 4.54
CA THR A 102 -5.56 6.32 3.79
C THR A 102 -6.12 5.00 4.34
N GLY A 103 -6.30 4.87 5.65
CA GLY A 103 -6.95 3.72 6.29
C GLY A 103 -8.40 3.53 5.83
N LEU A 104 -9.12 4.64 5.57
CA LEU A 104 -10.46 4.63 4.98
C LEU A 104 -10.43 4.09 3.56
N VAL A 105 -9.57 4.64 2.69
CA VAL A 105 -9.45 4.25 1.28
C VAL A 105 -9.09 2.77 1.15
N LYS A 106 -8.12 2.28 1.92
CA LYS A 106 -7.70 0.87 1.88
C LYS A 106 -8.79 -0.08 2.36
N THR A 107 -9.59 0.33 3.36
CA THR A 107 -10.74 -0.47 3.79
C THR A 107 -11.88 -0.41 2.77
N ALA A 108 -12.15 0.75 2.19
CA ALA A 108 -13.12 0.92 1.12
C ALA A 108 -12.78 0.05 -0.10
N ALA A 109 -11.50 -0.08 -0.48
CA ALA A 109 -11.06 -0.98 -1.56
C ALA A 109 -11.50 -2.44 -1.32
N ARG A 110 -11.51 -2.89 -0.05
CA ARG A 110 -11.93 -4.24 0.33
C ARG A 110 -13.45 -4.41 0.36
N GLU A 111 -14.17 -3.37 0.75
CA GLU A 111 -15.64 -3.41 0.82
C GLU A 111 -16.32 -3.12 -0.53
N TRP A 112 -15.65 -2.35 -1.41
CA TRP A 112 -16.16 -1.90 -2.71
C TRP A 112 -15.23 -2.36 -3.84
N PRO A 113 -15.11 -3.67 -4.10
CA PRO A 113 -14.13 -4.21 -5.06
C PRO A 113 -14.39 -3.78 -6.53
N GLN A 114 -15.54 -3.17 -6.82
CA GLN A 114 -15.87 -2.60 -8.14
C GLN A 114 -15.60 -1.09 -8.22
N ALA A 115 -15.29 -0.43 -7.11
CA ALA A 115 -15.01 1.00 -7.08
C ALA A 115 -13.51 1.25 -7.24
N ALA A 116 -13.16 2.32 -7.96
CA ALA A 116 -11.82 2.88 -7.95
C ALA A 116 -11.67 3.77 -6.72
N VAL A 117 -10.70 3.47 -5.86
CA VAL A 117 -10.44 4.25 -4.65
C VAL A 117 -8.99 4.70 -4.60
N LYS A 118 -8.73 5.93 -4.12
CA LYS A 118 -7.38 6.48 -4.03
C LYS A 118 -7.24 7.52 -2.91
N ALA A 119 -6.12 7.52 -2.23
CA ALA A 119 -5.68 8.57 -1.32
C ALA A 119 -4.50 9.29 -1.97
N ILE A 120 -4.64 10.60 -2.15
CA ILE A 120 -3.62 11.47 -2.70
C ILE A 120 -3.10 12.35 -1.56
N ASP A 121 -1.80 12.34 -1.33
CA ASP A 121 -1.12 13.35 -0.53
C ASP A 121 -0.43 14.35 -1.44
N LEU A 122 -0.77 15.63 -1.32
CA LEU A 122 -0.28 16.68 -2.19
C LEU A 122 0.53 17.70 -1.38
N ASP A 123 1.82 17.82 -1.67
CA ASP A 123 2.61 18.96 -1.22
C ASP A 123 2.24 20.19 -2.06
N ARG A 124 1.58 21.15 -1.41
CA ARG A 124 1.09 22.36 -2.06
C ARG A 124 2.08 23.52 -2.03
N THR A 125 3.28 23.30 -1.51
CA THR A 125 4.28 24.35 -1.34
C THR A 125 4.58 25.02 -2.69
N GLY A 126 4.26 26.31 -2.79
CA GLY A 126 4.50 27.11 -4.00
C GLY A 126 3.52 26.88 -5.15
N LEU A 127 2.47 26.07 -4.98
CA LEU A 127 1.47 25.80 -6.02
C LEU A 127 0.33 26.81 -6.00
N THR A 128 -0.16 27.19 -7.18
CA THR A 128 -1.47 27.84 -7.32
C THR A 128 -2.60 26.83 -7.19
N ALA A 129 -3.85 27.30 -7.05
CA ALA A 129 -5.00 26.41 -7.02
C ALA A 129 -5.17 25.62 -8.33
N GLU A 130 -4.84 26.25 -9.45
CA GLU A 130 -4.85 25.67 -10.79
C GLU A 130 -3.76 24.60 -10.95
N ASP A 131 -2.53 24.87 -10.49
CA ASP A 131 -1.43 23.89 -10.57
C ASP A 131 -1.72 22.67 -9.69
N ALA A 132 -2.22 22.88 -8.48
CA ALA A 132 -2.65 21.81 -7.58
C ALA A 132 -3.77 20.96 -8.20
N ALA A 133 -4.78 21.62 -8.79
CA ALA A 133 -5.86 20.94 -9.47
C ALA A 133 -5.39 20.14 -10.70
N GLU A 134 -4.45 20.66 -11.49
CA GLU A 134 -3.90 19.93 -12.64
C GLU A 134 -3.15 18.67 -12.19
N ARG A 135 -2.34 18.76 -11.13
CA ARG A 135 -1.64 17.58 -10.58
C ARG A 135 -2.61 16.49 -10.11
N ILE A 136 -3.66 16.89 -9.38
CA ILE A 136 -4.72 15.95 -8.96
C ILE A 136 -5.42 15.36 -10.19
N PHE A 137 -5.76 16.19 -11.18
CA PHE A 137 -6.41 15.72 -12.41
C PHE A 137 -5.56 14.71 -13.18
N GLN A 138 -4.25 14.96 -13.34
CA GLN A 138 -3.35 14.02 -14.01
C GLN A 138 -3.26 12.69 -13.26
N GLU A 139 -3.21 12.71 -11.93
CA GLU A 139 -3.24 11.48 -11.13
C GLU A 139 -4.59 10.73 -11.27
N LEU A 140 -5.71 11.42 -11.35
CA LEU A 140 -7.03 10.79 -11.55
C LEU A 140 -7.17 10.11 -12.91
N ILE A 141 -6.56 10.67 -13.95
CA ILE A 141 -6.72 10.18 -15.34
C ILE A 141 -5.63 9.19 -15.74
N ALA A 142 -4.40 9.39 -15.26
CA ALA A 142 -3.22 8.65 -15.70
C ALA A 142 -2.38 8.04 -14.57
N GLY A 143 -2.77 8.27 -13.30
CA GLY A 143 -1.98 7.91 -12.12
C GLY A 143 -2.07 6.46 -11.66
N GLY A 144 -2.53 5.54 -12.49
CA GLY A 144 -2.51 4.10 -12.18
C GLY A 144 -3.38 3.68 -10.98
N PRO A 145 -3.32 2.40 -10.57
CA PRO A 145 -4.25 1.83 -9.61
C PRO A 145 -3.70 1.77 -8.17
N GLU A 146 -2.55 2.38 -7.86
CA GLU A 146 -2.05 2.47 -6.49
C GLU A 146 -3.04 3.23 -5.59
N TYR A 147 -3.29 2.70 -4.39
CA TYR A 147 -4.25 3.29 -3.45
C TYR A 147 -3.69 4.51 -2.71
N GLU A 148 -2.39 4.59 -2.48
CA GLU A 148 -1.74 5.68 -1.75
C GLU A 148 -0.69 6.33 -2.65
N VAL A 149 -0.89 7.59 -3.03
CA VAL A 149 0.03 8.32 -3.92
C VAL A 149 0.40 9.66 -3.32
N GLY A 150 1.70 9.89 -3.18
CA GLY A 150 2.29 11.17 -2.78
C GLY A 150 2.73 11.96 -4.01
N LEU A 151 2.39 13.24 -4.05
CA LEU A 151 2.75 14.19 -5.09
C LEU A 151 3.54 15.34 -4.43
N LYS A 152 4.87 15.32 -4.57
CA LYS A 152 5.76 16.31 -3.97
C LYS A 152 5.81 17.61 -4.76
N ALA A 153 6.20 18.72 -4.13
CA ALA A 153 6.22 20.03 -4.80
C ALA A 153 7.17 20.07 -6.01
N ASP A 154 8.28 19.34 -5.96
CA ASP A 154 9.25 19.22 -7.07
C ASP A 154 8.73 18.44 -8.29
N GLY A 155 7.56 17.80 -8.19
CA GLY A 155 6.95 17.02 -9.25
C GLY A 155 7.20 15.51 -9.12
N GLU A 156 7.96 15.06 -8.12
CA GLU A 156 8.14 13.64 -7.84
C GLU A 156 6.81 13.00 -7.39
N ARG A 157 6.51 11.82 -7.97
CA ARG A 157 5.40 10.95 -7.59
C ARG A 157 5.95 9.76 -6.81
N MET A 158 5.37 9.46 -5.66
CA MET A 158 5.77 8.30 -4.85
C MET A 158 4.58 7.48 -4.37
N THR A 159 4.81 6.21 -4.05
CA THR A 159 3.86 5.33 -3.36
C THR A 159 4.56 4.70 -2.15
N PRO A 160 3.97 4.73 -0.95
CA PRO A 160 4.51 4.00 0.20
C PRO A 160 4.47 2.49 -0.04
N VAL A 161 5.58 1.80 0.23
CA VAL A 161 5.69 0.34 0.11
C VAL A 161 6.19 -0.28 1.41
N LEU A 162 5.91 -1.56 1.62
CA LEU A 162 6.48 -2.31 2.73
C LEU A 162 7.89 -2.72 2.35
N ASP A 163 8.89 -2.23 3.09
CA ASP A 163 10.28 -2.65 2.92
C ASP A 163 10.50 -4.00 3.63
N LEU A 164 10.82 -5.02 2.83
CA LEU A 164 11.13 -6.38 3.29
C LEU A 164 12.62 -6.70 3.25
N ASP A 165 13.41 -5.84 2.61
CA ASP A 165 14.85 -6.02 2.40
C ASP A 165 15.66 -5.37 3.54
N SER A 166 15.03 -4.49 4.32
CA SER A 166 15.62 -3.93 5.54
C SER A 166 16.03 -5.04 6.52
N PRO A 167 17.34 -5.20 6.83
CA PRO A 167 17.78 -6.24 7.74
C PRO A 167 17.18 -6.02 9.13
N MET A 168 16.56 -7.07 9.70
CA MET A 168 16.24 -7.21 11.13
C MET A 168 17.54 -7.30 11.95
N ALA A 169 18.42 -6.30 11.84
CA ALA A 169 19.63 -6.28 12.63
C ALA A 169 19.22 -6.11 14.11
N ALA A 170 19.67 -7.02 14.97
CA ALA A 170 19.65 -6.82 16.40
C ALA A 170 20.50 -5.59 16.73
N ARG A 171 19.87 -4.42 16.83
CA ARG A 171 20.52 -3.13 17.06
C ARG A 171 20.36 -2.72 18.51
N THR A 172 20.94 -3.51 19.42
CA THR A 172 21.19 -3.02 20.77
C THR A 172 22.45 -2.15 20.74
N SER A 173 22.29 -0.85 20.92
CA SER A 173 23.38 -0.01 21.40
C SER A 173 22.87 0.93 22.48
N GLY A 174 23.48 0.84 23.65
CA GLY A 174 23.37 1.83 24.71
C GLY A 174 22.68 1.30 25.95
N ASP A 175 23.45 0.61 26.79
CA ASP A 175 23.16 0.55 28.22
C ASP A 175 23.40 1.96 28.78
N ALA A 176 22.41 2.84 28.61
CA ALA A 176 22.39 4.13 29.27
C ALA A 176 22.03 3.85 30.72
N ASN A 177 23.09 3.77 31.53
CA ASN A 177 23.13 3.73 32.97
C ASN A 177 22.21 4.81 33.57
N ALA A 178 20.90 4.54 33.62
CA ALA A 178 19.92 5.37 34.29
C ALA A 178 19.97 4.99 35.77
N GLN A 179 20.44 5.92 36.60
CA GLN A 179 20.55 5.73 38.06
C GLN A 179 19.19 5.53 38.74
N GLU A 180 18.06 5.83 38.05
CA GLU A 180 16.70 5.65 38.55
C GLU A 180 15.81 4.87 37.56
N PRO A 181 14.84 4.07 38.06
CA PRO A 181 13.93 3.30 37.21
C PRO A 181 13.01 4.23 36.41
N ALA A 182 12.79 3.89 35.13
CA ALA A 182 11.90 4.65 34.24
C ALA A 182 10.46 4.69 34.77
N VAL A 183 9.75 5.80 34.56
CA VAL A 183 8.32 5.95 34.89
C VAL A 183 7.52 5.90 33.60
N LEU A 184 6.84 4.78 33.36
CA LEU A 184 6.08 4.54 32.13
C LEU A 184 4.58 4.70 32.35
N LEU A 185 3.98 5.61 31.57
CA LEU A 185 2.54 5.81 31.48
C LEU A 185 1.95 4.87 30.43
N VAL A 186 1.12 3.93 30.86
CA VAL A 186 0.59 2.87 29.99
C VAL A 186 -0.93 2.93 29.92
N SER A 187 -1.48 3.27 28.76
CA SER A 187 -2.92 3.17 28.52
C SER A 187 -3.31 1.77 28.03
N GLY A 188 -4.38 1.21 28.58
CA GLY A 188 -4.79 -0.16 28.29
C GLY A 188 -3.86 -1.23 28.90
N GLY A 189 -2.90 -0.84 29.75
CA GLY A 189 -1.84 -1.72 30.25
C GLY A 189 -2.25 -2.69 31.36
N ALA A 190 -3.48 -2.63 31.85
CA ALA A 190 -3.93 -3.47 32.97
C ALA A 190 -4.50 -4.83 32.53
N ARG A 191 -4.78 -5.03 31.24
CA ARG A 191 -5.44 -6.23 30.69
C ARG A 191 -4.90 -6.58 29.30
N GLY A 192 -5.14 -7.82 28.86
CA GLY A 192 -4.84 -8.26 27.49
C GLY A 192 -3.37 -8.19 27.08
N VAL A 193 -3.12 -8.01 25.77
CA VAL A 193 -1.77 -8.07 25.18
C VAL A 193 -0.85 -6.97 25.67
N THR A 194 -1.38 -5.77 25.97
CA THR A 194 -0.58 -4.66 26.51
C THR A 194 -0.07 -4.99 27.92
N ALA A 195 -0.88 -5.62 28.77
CA ALA A 195 -0.42 -6.08 30.09
C ALA A 195 0.69 -7.13 29.97
N ALA A 196 0.57 -8.07 29.03
CA ALA A 196 1.60 -9.07 28.77
C ALA A 196 2.91 -8.42 28.27
N ALA A 197 2.82 -7.45 27.37
CA ALA A 197 3.96 -6.69 26.85
C ALA A 197 4.68 -5.90 27.96
N VAL A 198 3.92 -5.24 28.83
CA VAL A 198 4.44 -4.53 30.01
C VAL A 198 5.12 -5.51 30.99
N ALA A 199 4.54 -6.68 31.23
CA ALA A 199 5.16 -7.71 32.05
C ALA A 199 6.46 -8.27 31.46
N ALA A 200 6.56 -8.36 30.13
CA ALA A 200 7.81 -8.73 29.47
C ALA A 200 8.88 -7.63 29.62
N MET A 201 8.52 -6.36 29.47
CA MET A 201 9.43 -5.23 29.72
C MET A 201 9.92 -5.18 31.18
N ALA A 202 9.04 -5.47 32.15
CA ALA A 202 9.40 -5.53 33.56
C ALA A 202 10.47 -6.60 33.87
N LYS A 203 10.54 -7.68 33.08
CA LYS A 203 11.59 -8.72 33.22
C LYS A 203 12.95 -8.24 32.74
N THR A 204 13.00 -7.30 31.80
CA THR A 204 14.26 -6.84 31.21
C THR A 204 14.84 -5.63 31.93
N LYS A 205 14.00 -4.72 32.43
CA LYS A 205 14.45 -3.50 33.11
C LYS A 205 13.52 -3.17 34.26
N GLN A 206 14.10 -2.86 35.42
CA GLN A 206 13.32 -2.38 36.57
C GLN A 206 12.65 -1.05 36.22
N THR A 207 11.32 -1.04 36.29
CA THR A 207 10.48 0.05 35.75
C THR A 207 9.34 0.32 36.72
N ARG A 208 8.88 1.58 36.79
CA ARG A 208 7.67 1.98 37.48
C ARG A 208 6.54 2.16 36.46
N PHE A 209 5.37 1.60 36.73
CA PHE A 209 4.25 1.62 35.79
C PHE A 209 3.04 2.38 36.35
N ILE A 210 2.54 3.32 35.54
CA ILE A 210 1.25 3.96 35.74
C ILE A 210 0.29 3.34 34.73
N LEU A 211 -0.56 2.41 35.16
CA LEU A 211 -1.48 1.69 34.29
C LEU A 211 -2.84 2.40 34.28
N LEU A 212 -3.25 2.90 33.12
CA LEU A 212 -4.54 3.55 32.91
C LEU A 212 -5.58 2.57 32.38
N GLY A 213 -6.81 2.69 32.86
CA GLY A 213 -7.97 2.06 32.22
C GLY A 213 -9.28 2.51 32.85
N ARG A 214 -10.42 2.21 32.20
CA ARG A 214 -11.75 2.69 32.64
C ARG A 214 -12.40 1.87 33.76
N THR A 215 -11.76 0.79 34.22
CA THR A 215 -12.40 -0.16 35.14
C THR A 215 -12.10 0.23 36.58
N SER A 216 -13.11 0.63 37.35
CA SER A 216 -12.95 0.84 38.78
C SER A 216 -12.62 -0.48 39.48
N LEU A 217 -11.59 -0.47 40.33
CA LEU A 217 -11.28 -1.60 41.20
C LEU A 217 -12.28 -1.62 42.35
N GLU A 218 -13.11 -2.66 42.38
CA GLU A 218 -14.15 -2.89 43.37
C GLU A 218 -13.81 -4.14 44.18
N GLU A 219 -14.23 -4.19 45.45
CA GLU A 219 -14.08 -5.39 46.27
C GLU A 219 -14.97 -6.51 45.74
N GLU A 220 -14.38 -7.68 45.53
CA GLU A 220 -15.12 -8.84 45.02
C GLU A 220 -16.13 -9.37 46.06
N PRO A 221 -17.41 -9.59 45.68
CA PRO A 221 -18.39 -10.20 46.57
C PRO A 221 -17.91 -11.53 47.14
N ALA A 222 -18.06 -11.72 48.45
CA ALA A 222 -17.55 -12.91 49.14
C ALA A 222 -18.07 -14.23 48.55
N VAL A 223 -19.31 -14.26 48.03
CA VAL A 223 -19.92 -15.44 47.40
C VAL A 223 -19.25 -15.85 46.09
N CYS A 224 -18.49 -14.96 45.46
CA CYS A 224 -17.81 -15.22 44.19
C CYS A 224 -16.40 -15.80 44.38
N LYS A 225 -15.80 -15.62 45.58
CA LYS A 225 -14.42 -16.02 45.86
C LYS A 225 -14.23 -17.53 45.65
N GLY A 226 -13.20 -17.89 44.88
CA GLY A 226 -12.87 -19.29 44.56
C GLY A 226 -13.65 -19.90 43.38
N ILE A 227 -14.59 -19.16 42.78
CA ILE A 227 -15.35 -19.62 41.60
C ILE A 227 -14.74 -19.02 40.34
N ALA A 228 -14.20 -19.86 39.45
CA ALA A 228 -13.46 -19.40 38.27
C ALA A 228 -14.33 -19.23 37.02
N ASP A 229 -15.37 -20.06 36.85
CA ASP A 229 -16.14 -20.11 35.62
C ASP A 229 -17.36 -19.16 35.61
N ASP A 230 -17.72 -18.70 34.41
CA ASP A 230 -18.82 -17.77 34.18
C ASP A 230 -20.17 -18.33 34.70
N ALA A 231 -20.44 -19.63 34.49
CA ALA A 231 -21.69 -20.24 34.90
C ALA A 231 -21.83 -20.30 36.44
N GLY A 232 -20.74 -20.64 37.13
CA GLY A 232 -20.64 -20.62 38.59
C GLY A 232 -20.87 -19.22 39.16
N LEU A 233 -20.22 -18.20 38.59
CA LEU A 233 -20.39 -16.81 38.99
C LEU A 233 -21.84 -16.34 38.78
N LYS A 234 -22.44 -16.67 37.64
CA LYS A 234 -23.86 -16.37 37.35
C LYS A 234 -24.79 -17.00 38.39
N ARG A 235 -24.55 -18.25 38.75
CA ARG A 235 -25.38 -18.97 39.73
C ARG A 235 -25.34 -18.31 41.10
N VAL A 236 -24.15 -18.06 41.66
CA VAL A 236 -24.03 -17.51 43.02
C VAL A 236 -24.54 -16.08 43.13
N LEU A 237 -24.36 -15.26 42.09
CA LEU A 237 -24.90 -13.90 42.05
C LEU A 237 -26.43 -13.90 41.95
N LEU A 238 -27.02 -14.84 41.22
CA LEU A 238 -28.48 -15.01 41.18
C LEU A 238 -29.04 -15.51 42.52
N GLU A 239 -28.35 -16.44 43.17
CA GLU A 239 -28.74 -16.93 44.51
C GLU A 239 -28.67 -15.82 45.56
N GLN A 240 -27.61 -15.02 45.55
CA GLN A 240 -27.45 -13.85 46.41
C GLN A 240 -28.57 -12.82 46.15
N ALA A 241 -28.81 -12.45 44.88
CA ALA A 241 -29.85 -11.49 44.54
C ALA A 241 -31.24 -11.97 44.96
N LYS A 242 -31.54 -13.28 44.82
CA LYS A 242 -32.77 -13.89 45.32
C LYS A 242 -32.88 -13.80 46.85
N ALA A 243 -31.80 -14.08 47.57
CA ALA A 243 -31.78 -13.99 49.03
C ALA A 243 -31.97 -12.55 49.54
N GLU A 244 -31.50 -11.56 48.78
CA GLU A 244 -31.64 -10.13 49.07
C GLU A 244 -32.97 -9.52 48.56
N GLY A 245 -33.81 -10.32 47.88
CA GLY A 245 -35.08 -9.85 47.31
C GLY A 245 -34.92 -8.91 46.11
N VAL A 246 -33.75 -8.90 45.46
CA VAL A 246 -33.43 -8.04 44.32
C VAL A 246 -33.66 -8.81 43.01
N ALA A 247 -34.44 -8.22 42.10
CA ALA A 247 -34.60 -8.77 40.76
C ALA A 247 -33.37 -8.45 39.89
N LEU A 248 -32.64 -9.48 39.48
CA LEU A 248 -31.43 -9.34 38.65
C LEU A 248 -31.68 -9.90 37.24
N GLY A 249 -31.74 -9.02 36.23
CA GLY A 249 -31.92 -9.40 34.83
C GLY A 249 -30.67 -10.05 34.22
N LEU A 250 -30.84 -10.88 33.19
CA LEU A 250 -29.73 -11.58 32.51
C LEU A 250 -28.63 -10.65 31.95
N PRO A 251 -28.94 -9.50 31.32
CA PRO A 251 -27.91 -8.57 30.85
C PRO A 251 -27.09 -7.98 32.00
N GLU A 252 -27.76 -7.63 33.09
CA GLU A 252 -27.12 -7.07 34.29
C GLU A 252 -26.24 -8.11 35.00
N LEU A 253 -26.74 -9.34 35.13
CA LEU A 253 -25.95 -10.45 35.64
C LEU A 253 -24.68 -10.67 34.81
N GLY A 254 -24.80 -10.67 33.49
CA GLY A 254 -23.66 -10.76 32.57
C GLY A 254 -22.64 -9.64 32.79
N ARG A 255 -23.10 -8.39 32.94
CA ARG A 255 -22.23 -7.23 33.23
C ARG A 255 -21.49 -7.38 34.57
N ARG A 256 -22.17 -7.85 35.62
CA ARG A 256 -21.53 -8.07 36.94
C ARG A 256 -20.45 -9.16 36.88
N VAL A 257 -20.74 -10.28 36.21
CA VAL A 257 -19.76 -11.36 36.02
C VAL A 257 -18.55 -10.88 35.24
N GLN A 258 -18.76 -10.16 34.14
CA GLN A 258 -17.68 -9.55 33.38
C GLN A 258 -16.87 -8.59 34.25
N ARG A 259 -17.50 -7.72 35.04
CA ARG A 259 -16.79 -6.79 35.94
C ARG A 259 -15.90 -7.54 36.94
N ILE A 260 -16.40 -8.60 37.57
CA ILE A 260 -15.61 -9.43 38.49
C ILE A 260 -14.40 -10.04 37.78
N GLN A 261 -14.60 -10.61 36.59
CA GLN A 261 -13.52 -11.19 35.79
C GLN A 261 -12.47 -10.14 35.39
N MET A 262 -12.91 -8.94 35.00
CA MET A 262 -12.01 -7.82 34.68
C MET A 262 -11.20 -7.38 35.91
N ASN A 263 -11.83 -7.23 37.08
CA ASN A 263 -11.14 -6.83 38.31
C ASN A 263 -10.11 -7.88 38.74
N ARG A 264 -10.44 -9.18 38.61
CA ARG A 264 -9.50 -10.27 38.88
C ARG A 264 -8.31 -10.28 37.92
N GLU A 265 -8.57 -10.08 36.63
CA GLU A 265 -7.50 -9.98 35.61
C GLU A 265 -6.57 -8.81 35.93
N ILE A 266 -7.12 -7.63 36.22
CA ILE A 266 -6.34 -6.45 36.60
C ILE A 266 -5.52 -6.74 37.86
N ALA A 267 -6.15 -7.23 38.92
CA ALA A 267 -5.45 -7.53 40.18
C ALA A 267 -4.32 -8.56 39.99
N GLY A 268 -4.55 -9.60 39.20
CA GLY A 268 -3.54 -10.61 38.88
C GLY A 268 -2.36 -10.04 38.07
N ASN A 269 -2.63 -9.16 37.10
CA ASN A 269 -1.57 -8.50 36.33
C ASN A 269 -0.77 -7.51 37.19
N LEU A 270 -1.43 -6.77 38.07
CA LEU A 270 -0.76 -5.88 39.04
C LEU A 270 0.16 -6.67 39.97
N GLN A 271 -0.34 -7.79 40.52
CA GLN A 271 0.45 -8.68 41.36
C GLN A 271 1.65 -9.24 40.60
N THR A 272 1.45 -9.68 39.35
CA THR A 272 2.53 -10.20 38.50
C THR A 272 3.65 -9.17 38.33
N LEU A 273 3.31 -7.91 38.04
CA LEU A 273 4.31 -6.84 37.89
C LEU A 273 5.04 -6.52 39.20
N GLN A 274 4.33 -6.57 40.34
CA GLN A 274 4.94 -6.41 41.67
C GLN A 274 5.90 -7.56 42.00
N GLU A 275 5.54 -8.80 41.67
CA GLU A 275 6.39 -9.99 41.83
C GLU A 275 7.64 -9.93 40.94
N LEU A 276 7.54 -9.28 39.79
CA LEU A 276 8.68 -8.96 38.92
C LEU A 276 9.54 -7.79 39.43
N GLY A 277 9.19 -7.18 40.57
CA GLY A 277 9.97 -6.12 41.22
C GLY A 277 9.65 -4.70 40.74
N SER A 278 8.56 -4.50 39.99
CA SER A 278 8.11 -3.18 39.55
C SER A 278 7.22 -2.50 40.59
N GLU A 279 7.35 -1.18 40.73
CA GLU A 279 6.35 -0.36 41.43
C GLU A 279 5.21 -0.07 40.46
N VAL A 280 3.95 -0.29 40.87
CA VAL A 280 2.79 -0.17 39.97
C VAL A 280 1.66 0.59 40.64
N VAL A 281 1.11 1.56 39.91
CA VAL A 281 -0.10 2.29 40.27
C VAL A 281 -1.12 2.08 39.16
N TYR A 282 -2.33 1.63 39.53
CA TYR A 282 -3.46 1.58 38.62
C TYR A 282 -4.33 2.81 38.81
N VAL A 283 -4.62 3.51 37.72
CA VAL A 283 -5.44 4.73 37.70
C VAL A 283 -6.72 4.45 36.89
N PRO A 284 -7.88 4.35 37.56
CA PRO A 284 -9.16 4.16 36.88
C PRO A 284 -9.62 5.50 36.26
N VAL A 285 -9.24 5.77 35.01
CA VAL A 285 -9.54 7.00 34.27
C VAL A 285 -9.79 6.69 32.79
N ASP A 286 -10.65 7.48 32.14
CA ASP A 286 -10.73 7.46 30.68
C ASP A 286 -9.53 8.20 30.09
N VAL A 287 -8.81 7.56 29.19
CA VAL A 287 -7.62 8.14 28.56
C VAL A 287 -7.95 9.37 27.72
N GLN A 288 -9.21 9.54 27.30
CA GLN A 288 -9.68 10.67 26.52
C GLN A 288 -9.92 11.93 27.37
N ASP A 289 -10.08 11.79 28.69
CA ASP A 289 -10.34 12.90 29.61
C ASP A 289 -9.02 13.52 30.05
N GLU A 290 -8.55 14.53 29.30
CA GLU A 290 -7.27 15.18 29.56
C GLU A 290 -7.21 15.81 30.97
N GLU A 291 -8.28 16.47 31.41
CA GLU A 291 -8.32 17.16 32.70
C GLU A 291 -8.25 16.14 33.85
N ALA A 292 -9.09 15.10 33.81
CA ALA A 292 -9.05 14.04 34.81
C ALA A 292 -7.70 13.30 34.81
N LEU A 293 -7.08 13.13 33.64
CA LEU A 293 -5.76 12.52 33.52
C LEU A 293 -4.67 13.41 34.15
N ARG A 294 -4.69 14.73 33.93
CA ARG A 294 -3.76 15.66 34.58
C ARG A 294 -3.89 15.59 36.10
N GLU A 295 -5.12 15.63 36.63
CA GLU A 295 -5.37 15.53 38.06
C GLU A 295 -4.87 14.21 38.64
N ALA A 296 -5.19 13.09 38.00
CA ALA A 296 -4.84 11.76 38.48
C ALA A 296 -3.33 11.48 38.47
N LEU A 297 -2.56 12.14 37.60
CA LEU A 297 -1.11 11.98 37.50
C LEU A 297 -0.31 12.83 38.51
N GLN A 298 -0.88 13.88 39.08
CA GLN A 298 -0.17 14.77 40.01
C GLN A 298 0.42 14.03 41.23
N PRO A 299 -0.33 13.17 41.96
CA PRO A 299 0.21 12.47 43.13
C PRO A 299 1.35 11.53 42.75
N VAL A 300 1.25 10.89 41.58
CA VAL A 300 2.27 9.96 41.10
C VAL A 300 3.54 10.71 40.73
N ARG A 301 3.43 11.86 40.04
CA ARG A 301 4.59 12.73 39.74
C ARG A 301 5.27 13.23 41.00
N ALA A 302 4.51 13.59 42.03
CA ALA A 302 5.05 14.02 43.31
C ALA A 302 5.84 12.91 44.02
N GLN A 303 5.47 11.64 43.81
CA GLN A 303 6.11 10.49 44.45
C GLN A 303 7.28 9.91 43.63
N TRP A 304 7.13 9.80 42.32
CA TRP A 304 8.04 9.06 41.43
C TRP A 304 8.88 9.95 40.52
N GLY A 305 8.60 11.25 40.46
CA GLY A 305 9.24 12.17 39.52
C GLY A 305 8.50 12.27 38.18
N PRO A 306 9.12 12.89 37.15
CA PRO A 306 8.49 13.09 35.86
C PRO A 306 8.27 11.78 35.11
N ILE A 307 7.32 11.78 34.18
CA ILE A 307 7.06 10.62 33.33
C ILE A 307 8.17 10.55 32.29
N THR A 308 8.72 9.36 32.04
CA THR A 308 9.84 9.19 31.09
C THR A 308 9.45 8.40 29.86
N GLY A 309 8.25 7.83 29.80
CA GLY A 309 7.77 7.22 28.57
C GLY A 309 6.29 6.92 28.54
N ILE A 310 5.79 6.69 27.32
CA ILE A 310 4.39 6.36 27.02
C ILE A 310 4.35 5.00 26.34
N ILE A 311 3.42 4.15 26.77
CA ILE A 311 2.96 3.00 26.01
C ILE A 311 1.46 3.16 25.78
N HIS A 312 1.05 3.31 24.51
CA HIS A 312 -0.34 3.48 24.15
C HIS A 312 -0.94 2.20 23.56
N GLY A 313 -1.57 1.40 24.42
CA GLY A 313 -2.24 0.14 24.09
C GLY A 313 -3.77 0.19 24.16
N ALA A 314 -4.35 1.35 24.50
CA ALA A 314 -5.80 1.48 24.58
C ALA A 314 -6.45 1.32 23.20
N GLY A 315 -7.53 0.55 23.16
CA GLY A 315 -8.27 0.29 21.93
C GLY A 315 -9.54 -0.48 22.19
N VAL A 316 -10.52 -0.30 21.32
CA VAL A 316 -11.81 -0.99 21.30
C VAL A 316 -12.18 -1.31 19.86
N LEU A 317 -13.11 -2.24 19.68
CA LEU A 317 -13.62 -2.64 18.37
C LEU A 317 -15.13 -2.48 18.32
N ALA A 318 -15.64 -2.11 17.14
CA ALA A 318 -17.07 -2.01 16.84
C ALA A 318 -17.31 -2.39 15.37
N ASP A 319 -16.84 -3.58 14.98
CA ASP A 319 -16.72 -3.99 13.59
C ASP A 319 -18.07 -3.98 12.85
N LYS A 320 -18.14 -3.19 11.77
CA LYS A 320 -19.29 -3.01 10.88
C LYS A 320 -18.80 -2.49 9.53
N SER A 321 -19.48 -2.88 8.44
CA SER A 321 -19.24 -2.30 7.11
C SER A 321 -19.37 -0.78 7.16
N ILE A 322 -18.70 -0.06 6.25
CA ILE A 322 -18.81 1.40 6.14
C ILE A 322 -20.30 1.81 6.02
N ALA A 323 -21.09 1.03 5.28
CA ALA A 323 -22.53 1.25 5.10
C ALA A 323 -23.34 1.13 6.41
N ASP A 324 -23.06 0.14 7.25
CA ASP A 324 -23.87 -0.19 8.44
C ASP A 324 -23.38 0.48 9.72
N LYS A 325 -22.18 1.03 9.71
CA LYS A 325 -21.52 1.57 10.88
C LYS A 325 -22.04 2.94 11.25
N THR A 326 -22.42 3.11 12.51
CA THR A 326 -22.94 4.39 13.02
C THR A 326 -21.79 5.36 13.33
N MET A 327 -22.08 6.66 13.35
CA MET A 327 -21.08 7.67 13.72
C MET A 327 -20.65 7.52 15.19
N ASP A 328 -21.56 7.19 16.11
CA ASP A 328 -21.22 6.93 17.52
C ASP A 328 -20.26 5.74 17.66
N GLN A 329 -20.40 4.71 16.82
CA GLN A 329 -19.46 3.59 16.78
C GLN A 329 -18.10 3.98 16.20
N PHE A 330 -18.08 4.87 15.20
CA PHE A 330 -16.85 5.45 14.69
C PHE A 330 -16.13 6.23 15.79
N ASP A 331 -16.84 7.17 16.44
CA ASP A 331 -16.32 8.04 17.50
C ASP A 331 -15.76 7.18 18.65
N TYR A 332 -16.51 6.16 19.10
CA TYR A 332 -16.07 5.23 20.15
C TYR A 332 -14.73 4.53 19.86
N VAL A 333 -14.51 4.06 18.62
CA VAL A 333 -13.28 3.35 18.23
C VAL A 333 -12.14 4.33 17.97
N PHE A 334 -12.42 5.36 17.19
CA PHE A 334 -11.44 6.33 16.74
C PHE A 334 -10.91 7.15 17.92
N ASP A 335 -11.78 7.70 18.77
CA ASP A 335 -11.36 8.59 19.87
C ASP A 335 -10.64 7.83 20.99
N THR A 336 -10.98 6.55 21.23
CA THR A 336 -10.25 5.71 22.21
C THR A 336 -8.75 5.64 21.89
N LYS A 337 -8.39 5.58 20.60
CA LYS A 337 -7.00 5.56 20.14
C LYS A 337 -6.45 6.96 19.94
N VAL A 338 -7.08 7.72 19.06
CA VAL A 338 -6.54 8.99 18.59
C VAL A 338 -6.70 10.09 19.63
N GLY A 339 -7.90 10.23 20.20
CA GLY A 339 -8.17 11.14 21.32
C GLY A 339 -7.34 10.77 22.55
N GLY A 340 -7.22 9.47 22.84
CA GLY A 340 -6.36 8.95 23.91
C GLY A 340 -4.88 9.31 23.73
N LEU A 341 -4.31 9.12 22.53
CA LEU A 341 -2.94 9.53 22.24
C LEU A 341 -2.77 11.05 22.39
N ARG A 342 -3.69 11.85 21.85
CA ARG A 342 -3.65 13.31 21.95
C ARG A 342 -3.60 13.77 23.41
N ALA A 343 -4.48 13.22 24.25
CA ALA A 343 -4.48 13.52 25.69
C ALA A 343 -3.16 13.10 26.36
N LEU A 344 -2.64 11.90 26.06
CA LEU A 344 -1.36 11.43 26.61
C LEU A 344 -0.20 12.36 26.23
N LEU A 345 -0.10 12.78 24.97
CA LEU A 345 0.94 13.70 24.51
C LEU A 345 0.79 15.09 25.16
N SER A 346 -0.44 15.59 25.29
CA SER A 346 -0.74 16.87 25.93
C SER A 346 -0.37 16.88 27.41
N VAL A 347 -0.75 15.84 28.17
CA VAL A 347 -0.44 15.79 29.60
C VAL A 347 1.03 15.55 29.90
N THR A 348 1.82 15.09 28.92
CA THR A 348 3.26 14.79 29.03
C THR A 348 4.13 15.73 28.18
N GLU A 349 3.59 16.88 27.75
CA GLU A 349 4.30 17.81 26.88
C GLU A 349 5.63 18.31 27.49
N GLU A 350 5.62 18.58 28.80
CA GLU A 350 6.77 19.06 29.58
C GLU A 350 7.63 17.93 30.16
N ASP A 351 7.20 16.67 30.01
CA ASP A 351 7.91 15.50 30.54
C ASP A 351 9.11 15.11 29.63
N PRO A 352 10.25 14.69 30.20
CA PRO A 352 11.45 14.29 29.46
C PRO A 352 11.33 12.87 28.90
N LEU A 353 10.38 12.66 27.98
CA LEU A 353 10.12 11.33 27.42
C LEU A 353 11.34 10.82 26.64
N THR A 354 11.74 9.59 26.96
CA THR A 354 12.77 8.82 26.27
C THR A 354 12.19 7.62 25.52
N LEU A 355 10.90 7.32 25.70
CA LEU A 355 10.19 6.24 25.01
C LEU A 355 8.75 6.64 24.68
N ILE A 356 8.31 6.45 23.44
CA ILE A 356 6.91 6.45 23.02
C ILE A 356 6.68 5.19 22.19
N CYS A 357 5.86 4.27 22.67
CA CYS A 357 5.49 3.07 21.93
C CYS A 357 3.97 3.00 21.72
N LEU A 358 3.55 2.98 20.46
CA LEU A 358 2.14 2.97 20.07
C LEU A 358 1.76 1.59 19.51
N PHE A 359 0.68 1.01 20.05
CA PHE A 359 0.13 -0.23 19.54
C PHE A 359 -0.84 0.10 18.40
N SER A 360 -0.28 0.11 17.20
CA SER A 360 -1.01 0.24 15.94
C SER A 360 -1.51 -1.13 15.44
N SER A 361 -1.92 -1.22 14.19
CA SER A 361 -2.41 -2.46 13.58
C SER A 361 -2.07 -2.53 12.10
N VAL A 362 -1.81 -3.75 11.60
CA VAL A 362 -1.65 -4.02 10.16
C VAL A 362 -2.85 -3.53 9.32
N SER A 363 -4.03 -3.37 9.92
CA SER A 363 -5.21 -2.78 9.25
C SER A 363 -4.97 -1.35 8.78
N ALA A 364 -4.11 -0.57 9.43
CA ALA A 364 -3.72 0.77 8.99
C ALA A 364 -3.04 0.75 7.62
N ARG A 365 -2.21 -0.26 7.35
CA ARG A 365 -1.46 -0.40 6.08
C ARG A 365 -2.18 -1.22 5.02
N SER A 366 -3.14 -2.04 5.41
CA SER A 366 -3.79 -2.99 4.50
C SER A 366 -5.28 -2.78 4.29
N GLY A 367 -5.91 -1.96 5.14
CA GLY A 367 -7.36 -1.95 5.33
C GLY A 367 -7.87 -3.27 5.91
N ASN A 368 -9.06 -3.26 6.51
CA ASN A 368 -9.76 -4.51 6.84
C ASN A 368 -11.26 -4.31 6.76
N ALA A 369 -11.95 -5.17 6.00
CA ALA A 369 -13.39 -5.07 5.82
C ALA A 369 -14.11 -5.09 7.17
N GLY A 370 -14.98 -4.12 7.39
CA GLY A 370 -15.68 -3.92 8.66
C GLY A 370 -14.94 -3.08 9.70
N GLN A 371 -13.73 -2.60 9.41
CA GLN A 371 -12.84 -1.93 10.38
C GLN A 371 -12.27 -0.61 9.86
N ALA A 372 -13.04 0.16 9.08
CA ALA A 372 -12.56 1.41 8.49
C ALA A 372 -12.12 2.42 9.55
N ASP A 373 -12.92 2.67 10.58
CA ASP A 373 -12.57 3.56 11.71
C ASP A 373 -11.31 3.11 12.46
N TYR A 374 -11.15 1.81 12.68
CA TYR A 374 -9.99 1.23 13.34
C TYR A 374 -8.73 1.37 12.48
N ALA A 375 -8.83 1.11 11.17
CA ALA A 375 -7.73 1.32 10.23
C ALA A 375 -7.33 2.81 10.18
N MET A 376 -8.31 3.71 10.11
CA MET A 376 -8.10 5.16 10.15
C MET A 376 -7.40 5.59 11.45
N ALA A 377 -7.88 5.12 12.61
CA ALA A 377 -7.32 5.47 13.91
C ALA A 377 -5.86 5.03 14.05
N ASN A 378 -5.54 3.81 13.64
CA ASN A 378 -4.19 3.27 13.71
C ASN A 378 -3.23 3.97 12.71
N GLU A 379 -3.69 4.39 11.53
CA GLU A 379 -2.86 5.18 10.62
C GLU A 379 -2.53 6.56 11.19
N VAL A 380 -3.47 7.20 11.91
CA VAL A 380 -3.17 8.44 12.64
C VAL A 380 -2.07 8.19 13.68
N LEU A 381 -2.13 7.09 14.44
CA LEU A 381 -1.04 6.74 15.38
C LEU A 381 0.31 6.60 14.67
N ASN A 382 0.33 5.95 13.49
CA ASN A 382 1.55 5.78 12.70
C ASN A 382 2.17 7.14 12.34
N LYS A 383 1.37 8.11 11.89
CA LYS A 383 1.90 9.43 11.50
C LYS A 383 2.23 10.32 12.68
N CYS A 384 1.49 10.21 13.78
CA CYS A 384 1.86 10.85 15.04
C CYS A 384 3.20 10.33 15.55
N ALA A 385 3.49 9.03 15.43
CA ALA A 385 4.80 8.48 15.81
C ALA A 385 5.94 9.07 14.96
N GLN A 386 5.77 9.17 13.64
CA GLN A 386 6.76 9.81 12.77
C GLN A 386 7.03 11.27 13.17
N ALA A 387 5.97 12.04 13.42
CA ALA A 387 6.09 13.43 13.88
C ALA A 387 6.77 13.54 15.25
N GLU A 388 6.41 12.68 16.21
CA GLU A 388 7.04 12.65 17.53
C GLU A 388 8.52 12.25 17.47
N ALA A 389 8.87 11.30 16.61
CA ALA A 389 10.27 10.90 16.38
C ALA A 389 11.10 12.08 15.84
N LEU A 390 10.57 12.80 14.85
CA LEU A 390 11.22 13.98 14.30
C LEU A 390 11.34 15.11 15.34
N ARG A 391 10.26 15.38 16.09
CA ARG A 391 10.21 16.44 17.08
C ARG A 391 11.17 16.21 18.26
N ARG A 392 11.28 14.97 18.72
CA ARG A 392 12.09 14.61 19.91
C ARG A 392 13.53 14.24 19.55
N GLY A 393 13.78 13.85 18.30
CA GLY A 393 15.10 13.45 17.83
C GLY A 393 15.59 12.14 18.46
N PRO A 394 16.88 11.80 18.29
CA PRO A 394 17.43 10.49 18.63
C PRO A 394 17.47 10.17 20.14
N GLY A 395 17.18 11.15 21.01
CA GLY A 395 17.13 10.96 22.46
C GLY A 395 15.85 10.26 22.95
N CYS A 396 14.85 10.09 22.09
CA CYS A 396 13.60 9.41 22.40
C CYS A 396 13.36 8.28 21.40
N ILE A 397 13.22 7.05 21.89
CA ILE A 397 12.78 5.91 21.09
C ILE A 397 11.30 6.11 20.80
N VAL A 398 10.94 6.26 19.53
CA VAL A 398 9.55 6.37 19.11
C VAL A 398 9.22 5.24 18.15
N LYS A 399 8.21 4.45 18.50
CA LYS A 399 7.80 3.25 17.75
C LYS A 399 6.28 3.20 17.58
N SER A 400 5.82 2.99 16.36
CA SER A 400 4.46 2.56 16.05
C SER A 400 4.49 1.14 15.52
N ILE A 401 3.96 0.20 16.30
CA ILE A 401 4.00 -1.22 15.97
C ILE A 401 2.65 -1.63 15.39
N ASN A 402 2.62 -1.87 14.09
CA ASN A 402 1.45 -2.35 13.36
C ASN A 402 1.30 -3.86 13.57
N TRP A 403 0.62 -4.23 14.67
CA TRP A 403 0.39 -5.63 15.01
C TRP A 403 -0.60 -6.31 14.06
N GLY A 404 -0.21 -7.50 13.61
CA GLY A 404 -1.11 -8.57 13.16
C GLY A 404 -1.87 -9.17 14.35
N PRO A 405 -2.75 -10.15 14.11
CA PRO A 405 -3.59 -10.70 15.18
C PRO A 405 -2.76 -11.53 16.16
N TRP A 406 -2.96 -11.33 17.45
CA TRP A 406 -2.30 -12.09 18.52
C TRP A 406 -3.13 -13.31 18.94
N ASP A 407 -2.48 -14.37 19.44
CA ASP A 407 -3.14 -15.48 20.12
C ASP A 407 -3.52 -15.10 21.55
N GLY A 408 -4.43 -14.13 21.66
CA GLY A 408 -4.87 -13.53 22.93
C GLY A 408 -5.45 -12.13 22.76
N GLY A 409 -5.88 -11.51 23.87
CA GLY A 409 -6.44 -10.17 23.89
C GLY A 409 -7.81 -10.06 23.21
N MET A 410 -7.88 -9.29 22.11
CA MET A 410 -9.13 -9.04 21.37
C MET A 410 -9.57 -10.21 20.47
N VAL A 411 -8.72 -11.22 20.28
CA VAL A 411 -9.02 -12.39 19.45
C VAL A 411 -9.78 -13.45 20.26
N SER A 412 -11.08 -13.59 20.00
CA SER A 412 -11.89 -14.66 20.57
C SER A 412 -11.58 -16.03 19.93
N PRO A 413 -11.91 -17.17 20.56
CA PRO A 413 -11.74 -18.49 19.95
C PRO A 413 -12.46 -18.69 18.60
N LEU A 414 -13.59 -18.01 18.39
CA LEU A 414 -14.29 -18.01 17.11
C LEU A 414 -13.54 -17.21 16.05
N LEU A 415 -12.95 -16.07 16.44
CA LEU A 415 -12.16 -15.23 15.55
C LEU A 415 -10.83 -15.88 15.18
N LYS A 416 -10.21 -16.62 16.10
CA LYS A 416 -9.03 -17.46 15.85
C LYS A 416 -9.25 -18.42 14.68
N LYS A 417 -10.35 -19.18 14.69
CA LYS A 417 -10.71 -20.09 13.58
C LYS A 417 -10.93 -19.35 12.26
N HIS A 418 -11.47 -18.13 12.31
CA HIS A 418 -11.67 -17.32 11.10
C HIS A 418 -10.34 -16.84 10.50
N PHE A 419 -9.38 -16.44 11.34
CA PHE A 419 -8.02 -16.08 10.89
C PHE A 419 -7.27 -17.29 10.29
N GLU A 420 -7.32 -18.44 10.96
CA GLU A 420 -6.73 -19.69 10.46
C GLU A 420 -7.31 -20.08 9.08
N GLN A 421 -8.61 -19.91 8.88
CA GLN A 421 -9.26 -20.18 7.58
C GLN A 421 -8.84 -19.22 6.45
N ARG A 422 -8.38 -18.01 6.80
CA ARG A 422 -7.88 -16.99 5.84
C ARG A 422 -6.36 -17.04 5.67
N GLY A 423 -5.70 -18.06 6.22
CA GLY A 423 -4.24 -18.22 6.15
C GLY A 423 -3.47 -17.16 6.94
N VAL A 424 -4.11 -16.47 7.89
CA VAL A 424 -3.47 -15.48 8.76
C VAL A 424 -3.07 -16.19 10.05
N ASN A 425 -1.77 -16.29 10.31
CA ASN A 425 -1.29 -16.89 11.56
C ASN A 425 -1.35 -15.88 12.70
N LEU A 426 -1.77 -16.36 13.85
CA LEU A 426 -1.75 -15.58 15.08
C LEU A 426 -0.32 -15.48 15.61
N ILE A 427 0.06 -14.30 16.09
CA ILE A 427 1.32 -14.09 16.79
C ILE A 427 1.20 -14.75 18.16
N PRO A 428 2.05 -15.74 18.51
CA PRO A 428 2.06 -16.31 19.85
C PRO A 428 2.37 -15.22 20.89
N LEU A 429 1.73 -15.29 22.05
CA LEU A 429 1.86 -14.24 23.07
C LEU A 429 3.32 -13.99 23.47
N GLU A 430 4.11 -15.04 23.66
CA GLU A 430 5.52 -14.94 24.02
C GLU A 430 6.35 -14.23 22.95
N GLU A 431 6.21 -14.63 21.69
CA GLU A 431 6.89 -14.02 20.54
C GLU A 431 6.50 -12.55 20.35
N GLY A 432 5.20 -12.24 20.45
CA GLY A 432 4.72 -10.86 20.36
C GLY A 432 5.29 -9.98 21.46
N THR A 433 5.32 -10.47 22.71
CA THR A 433 5.93 -9.70 23.81
C THR A 433 7.44 -9.53 23.68
N ALA A 434 8.15 -10.54 23.17
CA ALA A 434 9.58 -10.45 22.90
C ALA A 434 9.88 -9.41 21.80
N ALA A 435 9.09 -9.43 20.72
CA ALA A 435 9.19 -8.44 19.65
C ALA A 435 8.89 -7.02 20.14
N PHE A 436 7.88 -6.84 20.99
CA PHE A 436 7.59 -5.55 21.62
C PHE A 436 8.81 -5.02 22.41
N VAL A 437 9.43 -5.87 23.24
CA VAL A 437 10.61 -5.47 24.03
C VAL A 437 11.78 -5.12 23.11
N ALA A 438 12.02 -5.89 22.05
CA ALA A 438 13.07 -5.60 21.09
C ALA A 438 12.88 -4.22 20.43
N GLU A 439 11.67 -3.92 19.95
CA GLU A 439 11.36 -2.62 19.33
C GLU A 439 11.44 -1.46 20.33
N ALA A 440 10.92 -1.64 21.54
CA ALA A 440 10.95 -0.60 22.57
C ALA A 440 12.36 -0.30 23.11
N LEU A 441 13.36 -1.12 22.76
CA LEU A 441 14.78 -0.91 23.07
C LEU A 441 15.62 -0.54 21.83
N ASP A 442 15.01 -0.53 20.64
CA ASP A 442 15.71 -0.25 19.39
C ASP A 442 15.79 1.26 19.13
N THR A 443 17.02 1.77 19.12
CA THR A 443 17.35 3.19 18.93
C THR A 443 17.65 3.56 17.48
N ILE A 444 17.73 2.58 16.57
CA ILE A 444 18.25 2.80 15.22
C ILE A 444 17.26 2.34 14.14
N GLY A 445 16.44 1.33 14.41
CA GLY A 445 15.47 0.85 13.43
C GLY A 445 14.33 1.83 13.17
N PRO A 446 13.46 1.48 12.21
CA PRO A 446 12.42 2.39 11.74
C PRO A 446 11.40 2.70 12.85
N VAL A 447 10.78 3.88 12.74
CA VAL A 447 9.72 4.33 13.65
C VAL A 447 8.46 3.49 13.46
N GLU A 448 8.10 3.17 12.21
CA GLU A 448 6.92 2.38 11.88
C GLU A 448 7.34 0.96 11.48
N VAL A 449 6.85 -0.04 12.19
CA VAL A 449 7.13 -1.46 11.92
C VAL A 449 5.84 -2.26 11.78
N VAL A 450 5.88 -3.33 10.98
CA VAL A 450 4.76 -4.26 10.82
C VAL A 450 5.18 -5.63 11.33
N ILE A 451 4.41 -6.21 12.26
CA ILE A 451 4.72 -7.51 12.87
C ILE A 451 3.48 -8.38 12.80
N GLY A 452 3.59 -9.56 12.21
CA GLY A 452 2.50 -10.55 12.11
C GLY A 452 3.01 -11.97 12.28
N GLY A 453 2.09 -12.95 12.39
CA GLY A 453 2.47 -14.34 12.60
C GLY A 453 3.20 -14.93 11.39
N CYS A 454 4.01 -15.96 11.59
CA CYS A 454 4.82 -16.57 10.53
C CYS A 454 4.35 -17.99 10.15
N SER A 455 4.54 -18.37 8.88
CA SER A 455 4.50 -19.77 8.42
C SER A 455 5.80 -20.10 7.69
N ALA A 456 6.50 -21.17 8.10
CA ALA A 456 7.77 -21.59 7.49
C ALA A 456 8.75 -20.41 7.26
N ASP A 457 8.95 -19.61 8.30
CA ASP A 457 9.81 -18.41 8.33
C ASP A 457 9.35 -17.24 7.42
N ARG A 458 8.08 -17.23 6.96
CA ARG A 458 7.49 -16.11 6.20
C ARG A 458 6.36 -15.41 6.99
N PRO A 459 6.40 -14.07 7.16
CA PRO A 459 5.28 -13.31 7.74
C PRO A 459 3.97 -13.48 6.96
N THR A 460 2.85 -13.65 7.66
CA THR A 460 1.49 -13.85 7.11
C THR A 460 0.59 -12.65 7.44
N LEU A 461 1.14 -11.45 7.23
CA LEU A 461 0.64 -10.17 7.75
C LEU A 461 -0.83 -9.89 7.38
N ILE A 462 -1.25 -10.29 6.18
CA ILE A 462 -2.56 -10.06 5.56
C ILE A 462 -2.88 -11.29 4.71
N GLU A 463 -4.09 -11.86 4.83
CA GLU A 463 -4.59 -13.02 4.04
C GLU A 463 -3.50 -13.86 3.36
N GLY A 464 -3.00 -14.89 4.05
CA GLY A 464 -1.91 -15.72 3.55
C GLY A 464 -2.21 -16.33 2.18
N ALA A 465 -1.16 -16.78 1.48
CA ALA A 465 -1.17 -17.36 0.14
C ALA A 465 -2.57 -17.54 -0.50
N THR A 466 -3.04 -16.53 -1.23
CA THR A 466 -4.39 -16.53 -1.81
C THR A 466 -4.34 -16.45 -3.32
N GLU A 467 -5.20 -17.24 -3.97
CA GLU A 467 -5.53 -17.05 -5.38
C GLU A 467 -6.66 -16.02 -5.47
N LYS A 468 -6.33 -14.82 -5.94
CA LYS A 468 -7.28 -13.72 -6.13
C LYS A 468 -7.56 -13.55 -7.62
N ARG A 469 -8.82 -13.29 -7.94
CA ARG A 469 -9.22 -12.91 -9.31
C ARG A 469 -9.72 -11.49 -9.30
N TRP A 470 -9.12 -10.67 -10.15
CA TRP A 470 -9.51 -9.29 -10.33
C TRP A 470 -9.49 -8.92 -11.81
N SER A 471 -10.14 -7.81 -12.12
CA SER A 471 -10.20 -7.28 -13.48
C SER A 471 -10.07 -5.76 -13.46
N ALA A 472 -9.46 -5.22 -14.51
CA ALA A 472 -9.39 -3.79 -14.76
C ALA A 472 -9.96 -3.48 -16.15
N GLU A 473 -10.60 -2.32 -16.27
CA GLU A 473 -11.00 -1.76 -17.56
C GLU A 473 -9.91 -0.81 -18.06
N LEU A 474 -9.53 -0.97 -19.32
CA LEU A 474 -8.58 -0.12 -20.02
C LEU A 474 -9.33 0.61 -21.13
N PHE A 475 -9.17 1.91 -21.22
CA PHE A 475 -9.78 2.73 -22.26
C PHE A 475 -8.69 3.21 -23.21
N LEU A 476 -8.76 2.74 -24.46
CA LEU A 476 -7.81 3.18 -25.48
C LEU A 476 -8.16 4.60 -25.93
N PRO A 477 -7.16 5.49 -26.00
CA PRO A 477 -7.39 6.85 -26.48
C PRO A 477 -7.64 6.87 -27.99
N GLU A 478 -8.13 8.02 -28.49
CA GLU A 478 -8.25 8.27 -29.92
C GLU A 478 -6.86 8.30 -30.56
N PRO A 479 -6.57 7.48 -31.59
CA PRO A 479 -5.26 7.45 -32.23
C PRO A 479 -4.78 8.83 -32.67
N SER A 480 -5.65 9.68 -33.24
CA SER A 480 -5.27 11.01 -33.74
C SER A 480 -4.69 11.96 -32.68
N HIS A 481 -4.92 11.69 -31.39
CA HIS A 481 -4.40 12.48 -30.28
C HIS A 481 -3.33 11.74 -29.48
N THR A 482 -2.92 10.54 -29.90
CA THR A 482 -2.00 9.67 -29.18
C THR A 482 -0.88 9.18 -30.10
N PRO A 483 0.28 9.86 -30.12
CA PRO A 483 1.35 9.60 -31.07
C PRO A 483 1.79 8.12 -31.13
N TRP A 484 1.99 7.47 -29.99
CA TRP A 484 2.42 6.06 -29.96
C TRP A 484 1.40 5.14 -30.65
N LEU A 485 0.10 5.35 -30.44
CA LEU A 485 -0.94 4.53 -31.08
C LEU A 485 -1.10 4.87 -32.56
N ASN A 486 -1.00 6.17 -32.90
CA ASN A 486 -1.09 6.64 -34.28
C ASN A 486 0.05 6.12 -35.15
N ASP A 487 1.26 6.04 -34.59
CA ASP A 487 2.48 5.77 -35.34
C ASP A 487 2.80 4.28 -35.44
N HIS A 488 2.04 3.39 -34.82
CA HIS A 488 2.16 1.94 -35.02
C HIS A 488 1.02 1.44 -35.94
N ARG A 489 1.26 1.43 -37.26
CA ARG A 489 0.21 1.22 -38.28
C ARG A 489 0.40 -0.01 -39.17
N ILE A 490 -0.24 -1.13 -38.84
CA ILE A 490 -0.18 -2.34 -39.67
C ILE A 490 -1.24 -2.28 -40.78
N GLY A 491 -0.81 -2.39 -42.04
CA GLY A 491 -1.71 -2.30 -43.20
C GLY A 491 -2.48 -0.97 -43.24
N GLY A 492 -1.85 0.11 -42.77
CA GLY A 492 -2.47 1.43 -42.72
C GLY A 492 -3.53 1.61 -41.62
N ASN A 493 -3.63 0.71 -40.64
CA ASN A 493 -4.55 0.85 -39.51
C ASN A 493 -3.76 0.99 -38.20
N PRO A 494 -4.14 1.88 -37.27
CA PRO A 494 -3.56 1.91 -35.93
C PRO A 494 -3.77 0.57 -35.22
N VAL A 495 -2.69 -0.03 -34.74
CA VAL A 495 -2.72 -1.29 -33.99
C VAL A 495 -1.98 -1.09 -32.68
N VAL A 496 -2.50 -1.62 -31.59
CA VAL A 496 -1.79 -1.60 -30.30
C VAL A 496 -0.51 -2.47 -30.42
N PRO A 497 0.69 -1.93 -30.15
CA PRO A 497 1.93 -2.70 -30.13
C PRO A 497 1.90 -3.80 -29.07
N ALA A 498 2.49 -4.96 -29.35
CA ALA A 498 2.55 -6.06 -28.39
C ALA A 498 3.30 -5.67 -27.10
N VAL A 499 4.33 -4.82 -27.22
CA VAL A 499 5.09 -4.30 -26.09
C VAL A 499 4.26 -3.38 -25.19
N MET A 500 3.27 -2.67 -25.71
CA MET A 500 2.37 -1.85 -24.88
C MET A 500 1.50 -2.74 -24.00
N VAL A 501 1.07 -3.89 -24.53
CA VAL A 501 0.30 -4.86 -23.73
C VAL A 501 1.17 -5.50 -22.65
N MET A 502 2.45 -5.76 -22.97
CA MET A 502 3.42 -6.22 -21.97
C MET A 502 3.62 -5.18 -20.86
N ASP A 503 3.79 -3.90 -21.22
CA ASP A 503 3.87 -2.78 -20.25
C ASP A 503 2.64 -2.74 -19.36
N TRP A 504 1.44 -2.85 -19.93
CA TRP A 504 0.20 -2.88 -19.14
C TRP A 504 0.14 -4.05 -18.15
N PHE A 505 0.59 -5.25 -18.55
CA PHE A 505 0.64 -6.40 -17.63
C PHE A 505 1.67 -6.19 -16.52
N VAL A 506 2.86 -5.69 -16.85
CA VAL A 506 3.91 -5.36 -15.88
C VAL A 506 3.43 -4.31 -14.89
N ARG A 507 2.85 -3.19 -15.37
CA ARG A 507 2.30 -2.14 -14.52
C ARG A 507 1.14 -2.62 -13.65
N ALA A 508 0.24 -3.41 -14.22
CA ALA A 508 -0.89 -3.96 -13.48
C ALA A 508 -0.43 -4.95 -12.38
N ALA A 509 0.67 -5.68 -12.62
CA ALA A 509 1.30 -6.51 -11.61
C ALA A 509 1.99 -5.69 -10.51
N SER A 510 2.82 -4.72 -10.88
CA SER A 510 3.47 -3.78 -9.95
C SER A 510 2.46 -3.07 -9.05
N ALA A 511 1.33 -2.63 -9.59
CA ALA A 511 0.34 -1.95 -8.79
C ALA A 511 -0.51 -2.89 -7.92
N ALA A 512 -0.64 -4.17 -8.30
CA ALA A 512 -1.24 -5.19 -7.44
C ALA A 512 -0.33 -5.56 -6.25
N HIS A 513 0.99 -5.54 -6.45
CA HIS A 513 2.01 -5.86 -5.44
C HIS A 513 3.13 -4.81 -5.42
N PRO A 514 2.89 -3.59 -4.92
CA PRO A 514 3.84 -2.48 -5.03
C PRO A 514 5.13 -2.66 -4.20
N HIS A 515 5.13 -3.60 -3.26
CA HIS A 515 6.31 -3.98 -2.47
C HIS A 515 7.20 -5.03 -3.16
N LEU A 516 6.79 -5.53 -4.34
CA LEU A 516 7.54 -6.49 -5.12
C LEU A 516 8.03 -5.85 -6.43
N VAL A 517 9.19 -6.30 -6.90
CA VAL A 517 9.71 -5.94 -8.22
C VAL A 517 9.36 -7.04 -9.23
N VAL A 518 9.09 -6.64 -10.48
CA VAL A 518 8.84 -7.59 -11.57
C VAL A 518 10.16 -8.28 -11.93
N LYS A 519 10.20 -9.60 -11.75
CA LYS A 519 11.37 -10.42 -12.08
C LYS A 519 11.37 -10.84 -13.54
N ARG A 520 10.18 -11.14 -14.08
CA ARG A 520 10.02 -11.66 -15.43
C ARG A 520 8.59 -11.53 -15.91
N CYS A 521 8.41 -11.19 -17.19
CA CYS A 521 7.15 -11.38 -17.91
C CYS A 521 7.32 -12.52 -18.92
N SER A 522 6.65 -13.64 -18.72
CA SER A 522 6.77 -14.85 -19.53
C SER A 522 5.56 -15.08 -20.42
N ASN A 523 5.76 -15.85 -21.49
CA ASN A 523 4.69 -16.41 -22.31
C ASN A 523 3.72 -15.35 -22.87
N LEU A 524 4.22 -14.15 -23.22
CA LEU A 524 3.39 -13.15 -23.88
C LEU A 524 2.98 -13.68 -25.25
N SER A 525 1.71 -13.99 -25.43
CA SER A 525 1.18 -14.60 -26.64
C SER A 525 0.15 -13.71 -27.30
N VAL A 526 0.39 -13.38 -28.56
CA VAL A 526 -0.52 -12.61 -29.42
C VAL A 526 -1.52 -13.59 -30.03
N LYS A 527 -2.79 -13.52 -29.59
CA LYS A 527 -3.88 -14.31 -30.15
C LYS A 527 -4.53 -13.58 -31.34
N LYS A 528 -4.73 -12.27 -31.20
CA LYS A 528 -5.29 -11.39 -32.23
C LYS A 528 -4.86 -9.95 -31.95
N GLY A 529 -4.27 -9.27 -32.92
CA GLY A 529 -3.91 -7.85 -32.79
C GLY A 529 -5.13 -6.96 -32.50
N ILE A 530 -4.92 -5.87 -31.76
CA ILE A 530 -5.98 -4.91 -31.42
C ILE A 530 -5.91 -3.74 -32.40
N VAL A 531 -6.76 -3.78 -33.42
CA VAL A 531 -6.93 -2.66 -34.35
C VAL A 531 -7.81 -1.58 -33.71
N VAL A 532 -7.38 -0.34 -33.75
CA VAL A 532 -8.12 0.82 -33.20
C VAL A 532 -8.55 1.70 -34.36
N ALA A 533 -9.80 1.53 -34.78
CA ALA A 533 -10.45 2.47 -35.69
C ALA A 533 -10.73 3.80 -34.96
N SER A 534 -11.03 4.86 -35.72
CA SER A 534 -11.40 6.13 -35.08
C SER A 534 -12.56 5.93 -34.10
N THR A 535 -12.41 6.51 -32.91
CA THR A 535 -13.31 6.25 -31.79
C THR A 535 -14.56 7.13 -31.83
N ASN A 536 -14.60 8.16 -32.70
CA ASN A 536 -15.70 9.14 -32.80
C ASN A 536 -16.12 9.68 -31.42
N GLY A 537 -15.17 9.82 -30.50
CA GLY A 537 -15.40 10.27 -29.12
C GLY A 537 -15.86 9.19 -28.13
N ARG A 538 -15.98 7.91 -28.53
CA ARG A 538 -16.25 6.79 -27.62
C ARG A 538 -15.01 5.88 -27.51
N PRO A 539 -14.21 5.99 -26.42
CA PRO A 539 -12.97 5.23 -26.29
C PRO A 539 -13.23 3.73 -26.36
N LYS A 540 -12.33 3.01 -27.05
CA LYS A 540 -12.42 1.56 -27.18
C LYS A 540 -12.06 0.93 -25.83
N ARG A 541 -12.98 0.16 -25.25
CA ARG A 541 -12.77 -0.50 -23.96
C ARG A 541 -12.13 -1.87 -24.14
N LEU A 542 -11.18 -2.18 -23.28
CA LEU A 542 -10.60 -3.51 -23.11
C LEU A 542 -10.78 -3.94 -21.66
N THR A 543 -10.83 -5.25 -21.44
CA THR A 543 -10.88 -5.82 -20.09
C THR A 543 -9.66 -6.69 -19.87
N LEU A 544 -8.83 -6.27 -18.92
CA LEU A 544 -7.73 -7.06 -18.39
C LEU A 544 -8.27 -7.89 -17.22
N THR A 545 -8.06 -9.21 -17.25
CA THR A 545 -8.37 -10.09 -16.11
C THR A 545 -7.11 -10.77 -15.63
N CYS A 546 -6.93 -10.81 -14.32
CA CYS A 546 -5.78 -11.41 -13.67
C CYS A 546 -6.22 -12.57 -12.78
N ASN A 547 -5.43 -13.64 -12.79
CA ASN A 547 -5.40 -14.62 -11.74
C ASN A 547 -4.09 -14.45 -10.96
N ASP A 548 -4.21 -13.92 -9.76
CA ASP A 548 -3.11 -13.46 -8.92
C ASP A 548 -2.84 -14.49 -7.84
N ARG A 549 -1.63 -15.06 -7.84
CA ARG A 549 -1.16 -15.99 -6.82
C ARG A 549 0.01 -15.37 -6.11
N THR A 550 -0.23 -14.84 -4.93
CA THR A 550 0.80 -14.28 -4.06
C THR A 550 0.94 -15.13 -2.82
N ASP A 551 2.13 -15.17 -2.21
CA ASP A 551 2.28 -15.65 -0.84
C ASP A 551 1.86 -14.62 0.21
N GLY A 552 1.50 -13.41 -0.25
CA GLY A 552 1.05 -12.27 0.54
C GLY A 552 2.19 -11.33 0.96
N LEU A 553 3.44 -11.64 0.59
CA LEU A 553 4.58 -10.89 1.09
C LEU A 553 5.78 -10.82 0.15
N ALA A 554 6.36 -11.94 -0.27
CA ALA A 554 7.69 -11.96 -0.86
C ALA A 554 7.69 -12.36 -2.34
N GLN A 555 6.65 -13.05 -2.81
CA GLN A 555 6.57 -13.57 -4.16
C GLN A 555 5.13 -13.54 -4.69
N ALA A 556 4.99 -13.23 -5.98
CA ALA A 556 3.71 -13.32 -6.67
C ALA A 556 3.89 -13.83 -8.11
N SER A 557 2.91 -14.57 -8.60
CA SER A 557 2.81 -14.98 -10.01
C SER A 557 1.40 -14.67 -10.51
N LEU A 558 1.32 -13.82 -11.53
CA LEU A 558 0.09 -13.23 -12.03
C LEU A 558 -0.14 -13.67 -13.48
N SER A 559 -1.25 -14.36 -13.73
CA SER A 559 -1.63 -14.77 -15.09
C SER A 559 -2.66 -13.82 -15.69
N PHE A 560 -2.28 -13.12 -16.75
CA PHE A 560 -3.11 -12.09 -17.39
C PHE A 560 -3.78 -12.56 -18.68
N LYS A 561 -4.98 -12.01 -18.92
CA LYS A 561 -5.69 -12.09 -20.20
C LYS A 561 -6.27 -10.72 -20.54
N LEU A 562 -6.01 -10.23 -21.74
CA LEU A 562 -6.60 -9.00 -22.27
C LEU A 562 -7.69 -9.34 -23.28
N ARG A 563 -8.91 -8.85 -23.05
CA ARG A 563 -10.08 -9.08 -23.91
C ARG A 563 -10.62 -7.79 -24.53
N GLY A 564 -11.16 -7.91 -25.73
CA GLY A 564 -11.95 -6.85 -26.36
C GLY A 564 -13.40 -6.85 -25.85
N GLU A 565 -14.18 -5.85 -26.26
CA GLU A 565 -15.62 -5.74 -25.93
C GLU A 565 -16.45 -6.92 -26.46
N ASP A 566 -15.97 -7.58 -27.51
CA ASP A 566 -16.55 -8.80 -28.10
C ASP A 566 -16.24 -10.08 -27.29
N GLY A 567 -15.48 -9.96 -26.19
CA GLY A 567 -15.00 -11.07 -25.37
C GLY A 567 -13.82 -11.85 -25.98
N CYS A 568 -13.34 -11.46 -27.16
CA CYS A 568 -12.19 -12.10 -27.82
C CYS A 568 -10.93 -11.86 -26.99
N ILE A 569 -10.16 -12.92 -26.71
CA ILE A 569 -8.86 -12.81 -26.07
C ILE A 569 -7.86 -12.33 -27.12
N HIS A 570 -7.23 -11.18 -26.86
CA HIS A 570 -6.20 -10.60 -27.71
C HIS A 570 -4.80 -11.03 -27.29
N TYR A 571 -4.51 -10.99 -25.98
CA TYR A 571 -3.19 -11.29 -25.42
C TYR A 571 -3.29 -12.04 -24.11
N THR A 572 -2.27 -12.84 -23.81
CA THR A 572 -2.05 -13.50 -22.51
C THR A 572 -0.58 -13.39 -22.13
N ALA A 573 -0.28 -13.33 -20.83
CA ALA A 573 1.08 -13.42 -20.30
C ALA A 573 1.06 -13.88 -18.83
N GLU A 574 2.23 -14.23 -18.31
CA GLU A 574 2.46 -14.49 -16.89
C GLU A 574 3.52 -13.52 -16.38
N VAL A 575 3.30 -12.89 -15.23
CA VAL A 575 4.27 -11.98 -14.59
C VAL A 575 4.67 -12.55 -13.25
N ASP A 576 5.95 -12.83 -13.10
CA ASP A 576 6.54 -13.30 -11.84
C ASP A 576 7.20 -12.11 -11.12
N MET A 577 6.94 -11.98 -9.83
CA MET A 577 7.40 -10.88 -8.97
C MET A 577 8.07 -11.43 -7.71
N GLY A 578 9.00 -10.65 -7.15
CA GLY A 578 9.66 -10.97 -5.87
C GLY A 578 10.30 -9.76 -5.20
N ILE A 579 10.81 -9.92 -3.98
CA ILE A 579 11.55 -8.86 -3.25
C ILE A 579 12.82 -8.45 -4.00
N GLU A 580 13.31 -7.22 -3.81
CA GLU A 580 14.39 -6.67 -4.63
C GLU A 580 15.71 -7.43 -4.42
N SER A 581 16.02 -7.84 -3.18
CA SER A 581 17.22 -8.62 -2.85
C SER A 581 17.31 -9.97 -3.55
N ASP A 582 16.17 -10.58 -3.90
CA ASP A 582 16.08 -11.81 -4.70
C ASP A 582 16.33 -11.56 -6.20
N ASN A 583 16.83 -10.38 -6.61
CA ASN A 583 17.20 -10.15 -8.01
C ASN A 583 18.34 -11.10 -8.38
N ASP A 584 18.05 -12.01 -9.32
CA ASP A 584 19.06 -12.84 -9.95
C ASP A 584 20.26 -11.98 -10.34
N GLN A 585 21.47 -12.46 -10.07
CA GLN A 585 22.68 -11.82 -10.58
C GLN A 585 22.49 -11.56 -12.08
N VAL A 586 22.88 -10.36 -12.53
CA VAL A 586 22.96 -10.06 -13.96
C VAL A 586 23.95 -11.07 -14.52
N ASP A 587 23.45 -12.10 -15.20
CA ASP A 587 24.31 -12.93 -16.01
C ASP A 587 24.98 -11.96 -16.99
N THR A 588 26.31 -11.84 -16.93
CA THR A 588 27.06 -11.18 -17.99
C THR A 588 26.78 -11.97 -19.25
N ILE A 589 25.80 -11.55 -20.04
CA ILE A 589 25.45 -12.23 -21.28
C ILE A 589 26.60 -11.93 -22.24
N GLN A 590 27.55 -12.85 -22.33
CA GLN A 590 28.58 -12.80 -23.36
C GLN A 590 27.94 -13.22 -24.68
N LEU A 591 27.36 -12.25 -25.38
CA LEU A 591 27.05 -12.42 -26.79
C LEU A 591 28.38 -12.32 -27.57
N PRO A 592 28.73 -13.32 -28.40
CA PRO A 592 29.90 -13.24 -29.28
C PRO A 592 29.85 -11.98 -30.14
N ASP A 593 31.02 -11.48 -30.53
CA ASP A 593 31.10 -10.37 -31.49
C ASP A 593 30.37 -10.71 -32.78
N VAL A 594 29.62 -9.74 -33.28
CA VAL A 594 28.88 -9.87 -34.54
C VAL A 594 29.90 -9.95 -35.69
N SER A 595 29.74 -10.91 -36.60
CA SER A 595 30.66 -11.11 -37.73
C SER A 595 29.91 -11.43 -39.02
N GLY A 596 30.38 -10.88 -40.14
CA GLY A 596 29.79 -11.10 -41.46
C GLY A 596 29.84 -9.87 -42.36
N GLU A 597 29.26 -9.99 -43.55
CA GLU A 597 29.13 -8.88 -44.50
C GLU A 597 28.10 -7.85 -44.00
N PRO A 598 28.39 -6.55 -44.09
CA PRO A 598 27.45 -5.50 -43.70
C PRO A 598 26.22 -5.48 -44.61
N TRP A 599 25.04 -5.24 -44.04
CA TRP A 599 23.84 -5.02 -44.86
C TRP A 599 23.82 -3.56 -45.33
N ASN A 600 23.68 -3.36 -46.65
CA ASN A 600 23.59 -2.04 -47.25
C ASN A 600 22.13 -1.55 -47.22
N TRP A 601 21.65 -1.12 -46.05
CA TRP A 601 20.38 -0.42 -45.89
C TRP A 601 20.63 0.96 -45.29
N GLU A 602 20.10 1.99 -45.93
CA GLU A 602 20.06 3.32 -45.35
C GLU A 602 18.88 3.41 -44.37
N LEU A 603 19.04 4.15 -43.26
CA LEU A 603 17.98 4.28 -42.26
C LEU A 603 16.67 4.85 -42.86
N ALA A 604 16.78 5.68 -43.89
CA ALA A 604 15.64 6.20 -44.64
C ALA A 604 14.84 5.11 -45.39
N GLU A 605 15.49 4.02 -45.80
CA GLU A 605 14.86 2.86 -46.46
C GLU A 605 14.21 1.91 -45.44
N VAL A 606 14.56 2.06 -44.16
CA VAL A 606 14.09 1.17 -43.09
C VAL A 606 12.73 1.62 -42.56
N TYR A 607 12.52 2.93 -42.40
CA TYR A 607 11.26 3.55 -41.95
C TYR A 607 10.42 4.12 -43.11
N ASP A 608 10.49 3.49 -44.28
CA ASP A 608 9.78 3.91 -45.50
C ASP A 608 8.29 3.54 -45.51
N GLY A 609 7.84 2.71 -44.57
CA GLY A 609 6.48 2.16 -44.48
C GLY A 609 6.30 0.78 -45.12
N ASP A 610 7.23 0.36 -46.00
CA ASP A 610 7.24 -0.95 -46.66
C ASP A 610 8.05 -1.97 -45.85
N ASN A 611 9.24 -1.55 -45.40
CA ASN A 611 10.03 -2.28 -44.42
C ASN A 611 9.38 -2.10 -43.07
N LEU A 612 9.66 -1.06 -42.29
CA LEU A 612 8.98 -0.86 -41.00
C LEU A 612 7.75 0.04 -41.13
N PHE A 613 6.67 -0.35 -40.46
CA PHE A 613 5.41 0.41 -40.43
C PHE A 613 5.32 1.44 -39.28
N HIS A 614 6.47 1.80 -38.70
CA HIS A 614 6.57 2.60 -37.48
C HIS A 614 6.85 4.08 -37.81
N GLY A 615 6.00 4.97 -37.31
CA GLY A 615 6.18 6.41 -37.35
C GLY A 615 7.09 6.94 -36.24
N PRO A 616 7.30 8.26 -36.18
CA PRO A 616 8.28 8.92 -35.30
C PRO A 616 8.24 8.48 -33.84
N ALA A 617 7.07 8.17 -33.28
CA ALA A 617 6.93 7.75 -31.88
C ALA A 617 7.64 6.43 -31.52
N PHE A 618 8.04 5.63 -32.52
CA PHE A 618 8.73 4.33 -32.35
C PHE A 618 10.08 4.25 -33.09
N GLN A 619 10.56 5.37 -33.65
CA GLN A 619 11.82 5.42 -34.39
C GLN A 619 13.01 5.56 -33.43
N VAL A 620 13.46 4.43 -32.87
CA VAL A 620 14.58 4.37 -31.93
C VAL A 620 15.89 3.92 -32.56
N ILE A 621 15.86 3.30 -33.75
CA ILE A 621 17.07 2.84 -34.45
C ILE A 621 17.83 4.06 -34.96
N HIS A 622 19.01 4.31 -34.40
CA HIS A 622 19.88 5.43 -34.79
C HIS A 622 20.92 5.02 -35.83
N GLU A 623 21.49 3.84 -35.69
CA GLU A 623 22.50 3.29 -36.61
C GLU A 623 22.27 1.77 -36.75
N LEU A 624 22.32 1.25 -37.98
CA LEU A 624 22.27 -0.18 -38.24
C LEU A 624 23.68 -0.75 -38.41
N LYS A 625 24.01 -1.77 -37.62
CA LYS A 625 25.26 -2.54 -37.70
C LYS A 625 24.91 -3.99 -37.99
N LEU A 626 24.18 -4.19 -39.09
CA LEU A 626 23.69 -5.49 -39.50
C LEU A 626 24.82 -6.26 -40.18
N LEU A 627 25.24 -7.39 -39.60
CA LEU A 627 26.39 -8.16 -40.06
C LEU A 627 26.04 -9.65 -40.13
N GLY A 628 26.17 -10.24 -41.32
CA GLY A 628 25.98 -11.68 -41.52
C GLY A 628 24.53 -12.18 -41.43
N ASP A 629 24.38 -13.50 -41.30
CA ASP A 629 23.08 -14.20 -41.39
C ASP A 629 22.59 -14.76 -40.03
N GLN A 630 23.37 -14.67 -38.94
CA GLN A 630 22.99 -15.23 -37.63
C GLN A 630 22.60 -14.17 -36.59
N ASP A 631 23.15 -12.97 -36.72
CA ASP A 631 23.03 -11.90 -35.73
C ASP A 631 22.68 -10.58 -36.45
N ALA A 632 21.99 -9.70 -35.75
CA ALA A 632 21.71 -8.34 -36.17
C ALA A 632 21.98 -7.39 -35.01
N GLU A 633 22.74 -6.33 -35.25
CA GLU A 633 23.04 -5.31 -34.24
C GLU A 633 22.64 -3.92 -34.74
N ALA A 634 22.22 -3.09 -33.81
CA ALA A 634 21.89 -1.70 -34.06
C ALA A 634 22.18 -0.85 -32.81
N ILE A 635 22.45 0.43 -33.05
CA ILE A 635 22.55 1.43 -31.99
C ILE A 635 21.20 2.13 -31.90
N PHE A 636 20.61 2.12 -30.71
CA PHE A 636 19.36 2.79 -30.41
C PHE A 636 19.59 4.08 -29.64
N LYS A 637 18.70 5.05 -29.82
CA LYS A 637 18.69 6.31 -29.07
C LYS A 637 17.28 6.89 -29.02
N HIS A 638 16.90 7.47 -27.89
CA HIS A 638 15.66 8.26 -27.85
C HIS A 638 15.77 9.53 -28.71
N ALA A 639 14.66 9.85 -29.36
CA ALA A 639 14.40 11.14 -29.98
C ALA A 639 13.30 11.86 -29.19
N GLU A 640 13.09 13.14 -29.47
CA GLU A 640 12.02 13.93 -28.82
C GLU A 640 10.66 13.23 -28.93
N ALA A 641 10.34 12.66 -30.10
CA ALA A 641 9.11 11.93 -30.37
C ALA A 641 8.97 10.61 -29.60
N THR A 642 10.04 10.07 -29.02
CA THR A 642 10.01 8.79 -28.27
C THR A 642 10.12 8.98 -26.75
N THR A 643 10.15 10.24 -26.28
CA THR A 643 10.26 10.57 -24.84
C THR A 643 9.05 10.10 -24.02
N TRP A 644 7.89 9.94 -24.65
CA TRP A 644 6.68 9.35 -24.02
C TRP A 644 6.91 7.93 -23.50
N SER A 645 7.92 7.22 -24.02
CA SER A 645 8.22 5.85 -23.62
C SER A 645 9.00 5.78 -22.31
N HIS A 646 9.65 6.89 -21.94
CA HIS A 646 10.50 7.04 -20.77
C HIS A 646 9.67 7.65 -19.62
N HIS A 647 8.83 6.81 -19.01
CA HIS A 647 7.98 7.14 -17.86
C HIS A 647 8.13 6.05 -16.80
N ASP A 648 7.71 6.30 -15.55
CA ASP A 648 7.87 5.45 -14.33
C ASP A 648 7.35 3.99 -14.40
N GLY A 649 7.07 3.44 -15.60
CA GLY A 649 6.64 2.07 -15.82
C GLY A 649 7.81 1.08 -15.97
N GLY A 650 7.61 -0.16 -15.54
CA GLY A 650 8.67 -1.18 -15.48
C GLY A 650 9.32 -1.61 -16.81
N ILE A 651 8.88 -1.11 -17.97
CA ILE A 651 9.52 -1.33 -19.28
C ILE A 651 9.57 -0.02 -20.08
N ASP A 652 10.45 0.05 -21.08
CA ASP A 652 10.52 1.13 -22.08
C ASP A 652 9.93 0.66 -23.42
N PRO A 653 8.64 0.90 -23.71
CA PRO A 653 7.97 0.30 -24.86
C PRO A 653 8.65 0.58 -26.21
N ALA A 654 9.05 1.83 -26.49
CA ALA A 654 9.68 2.21 -27.74
C ALA A 654 11.03 1.51 -27.95
N MET A 655 11.87 1.43 -26.91
CA MET A 655 13.16 0.74 -26.99
C MET A 655 12.99 -0.78 -27.18
N ILE A 656 12.06 -1.38 -26.44
CA ILE A 656 11.79 -2.82 -26.53
C ILE A 656 11.16 -3.17 -27.89
N ASP A 657 10.27 -2.34 -28.43
CA ASP A 657 9.71 -2.50 -29.77
C ASP A 657 10.78 -2.38 -30.86
N GLY A 658 11.76 -1.47 -30.70
CA GLY A 658 12.91 -1.36 -31.58
C GLY A 658 13.65 -2.69 -31.78
N GLY A 659 13.74 -3.53 -30.75
CA GLY A 659 14.32 -4.87 -30.89
C GLY A 659 13.47 -5.79 -31.77
N LEU A 660 12.14 -5.71 -31.65
CA LEU A 660 11.21 -6.43 -32.52
C LEU A 660 11.27 -5.91 -33.96
N GLN A 661 11.47 -4.60 -34.15
CA GLN A 661 11.74 -3.99 -35.45
C GLN A 661 13.01 -4.58 -36.07
N LEU A 662 14.09 -4.69 -35.29
CA LEU A 662 15.36 -5.28 -35.75
C LEU A 662 15.21 -6.78 -36.10
N ALA A 663 14.49 -7.56 -35.29
CA ALA A 663 14.18 -8.96 -35.59
C ALA A 663 13.33 -9.11 -36.86
N ARG A 664 12.43 -8.15 -37.11
CA ARG A 664 11.60 -8.12 -38.32
C ARG A 664 12.42 -7.79 -39.56
N LEU A 665 13.31 -6.79 -39.48
CA LEU A 665 14.27 -6.45 -40.53
C LEU A 665 15.12 -7.66 -40.92
N TRP A 666 15.58 -8.42 -39.92
CA TRP A 666 16.26 -9.69 -40.16
C TRP A 666 15.38 -10.72 -40.87
N GLY A 667 14.12 -10.85 -40.44
CA GLY A 667 13.13 -11.73 -41.07
C GLY A 667 12.93 -11.42 -42.56
N ILE A 668 12.75 -10.14 -42.92
CA ILE A 668 12.63 -9.69 -44.31
C ILE A 668 13.85 -10.12 -45.13
N ARG A 669 15.05 -9.89 -44.60
CA ARG A 669 16.30 -10.16 -45.33
C ARG A 669 16.48 -11.66 -45.60
N ILE A 670 16.23 -12.50 -44.61
CA ILE A 670 16.62 -13.91 -44.63
C ILE A 670 15.48 -14.84 -45.08
N LEU A 671 14.22 -14.47 -44.80
CA LEU A 671 13.03 -15.20 -45.24
C LEU A 671 12.41 -14.61 -46.51
N GLY A 672 12.71 -13.36 -46.86
CA GLY A 672 12.14 -12.67 -48.03
C GLY A 672 10.70 -12.21 -47.86
N GLU A 673 10.14 -12.33 -46.66
CA GLU A 673 8.73 -12.08 -46.36
C GLU A 673 8.58 -11.26 -45.08
N GLN A 674 7.45 -10.57 -44.96
CA GLN A 674 7.11 -9.77 -43.79
C GLN A 674 6.78 -10.67 -42.60
N THR A 675 7.30 -10.32 -41.42
CA THR A 675 7.03 -11.06 -40.19
C THR A 675 6.41 -10.18 -39.10
N LEU A 676 5.65 -10.79 -38.19
CA LEU A 676 5.12 -10.14 -37.00
C LEU A 676 5.36 -11.00 -35.76
N PRO A 677 5.53 -10.37 -34.57
CA PRO A 677 5.69 -11.10 -33.32
C PRO A 677 4.39 -11.81 -32.95
N THR A 678 4.49 -13.10 -32.62
CA THR A 678 3.35 -13.89 -32.13
C THR A 678 3.53 -14.35 -30.68
N THR A 679 4.78 -14.51 -30.26
CA THR A 679 5.14 -14.99 -28.93
C THR A 679 6.42 -14.29 -28.48
N ILE A 680 6.47 -13.87 -27.22
CA ILE A 680 7.71 -13.53 -26.51
C ILE A 680 7.78 -14.49 -25.32
N GLY A 681 8.76 -15.40 -25.33
CA GLY A 681 8.88 -16.42 -24.30
C GLY A 681 9.19 -15.85 -22.93
N SER A 682 10.13 -14.90 -22.84
CA SER A 682 10.30 -14.09 -21.63
C SER A 682 10.89 -12.72 -21.89
N TYR A 683 10.46 -11.73 -21.11
CA TYR A 683 11.11 -10.44 -20.90
C TYR A 683 11.69 -10.39 -19.48
N LYS A 684 12.93 -9.91 -19.37
CA LYS A 684 13.58 -9.63 -18.09
C LYS A 684 14.32 -8.29 -18.17
N GLY A 685 14.04 -7.41 -17.23
CA GLY A 685 14.75 -6.15 -17.03
C GLY A 685 15.79 -6.29 -15.92
N TYR A 686 16.97 -5.71 -16.13
CA TYR A 686 18.08 -5.67 -15.17
C TYR A 686 18.38 -4.24 -14.69
N GLY A 687 17.78 -3.24 -15.34
CA GLY A 687 17.91 -1.83 -15.00
C GLY A 687 17.25 -0.94 -16.06
N TRP A 688 17.30 0.37 -15.82
CA TRP A 688 16.75 1.35 -16.76
C TRP A 688 17.59 1.50 -18.01
N ILE A 689 16.92 1.54 -19.16
CA ILE A 689 17.55 1.92 -20.43
C ILE A 689 17.82 3.44 -20.38
N PRO A 690 19.07 3.89 -20.59
CA PRO A 690 19.42 5.30 -20.45
C PRO A 690 18.78 6.17 -21.54
N GLN A 691 18.15 7.28 -21.14
CA GLN A 691 17.40 8.14 -22.07
C GLN A 691 18.29 8.87 -23.10
N HIS A 692 19.46 9.36 -22.66
CA HIS A 692 20.30 10.24 -23.47
C HIS A 692 21.56 9.57 -24.04
N GLN A 693 21.79 8.30 -23.70
CA GLN A 693 22.97 7.56 -24.14
C GLN A 693 22.62 6.57 -25.26
N PRO A 694 23.54 6.31 -26.19
CA PRO A 694 23.37 5.23 -27.16
C PRO A 694 23.28 3.88 -26.46
N VAL A 695 22.38 3.02 -26.94
CA VAL A 695 22.16 1.66 -26.42
C VAL A 695 22.40 0.68 -27.54
N VAL A 696 23.21 -0.36 -27.30
CA VAL A 696 23.43 -1.43 -28.28
C VAL A 696 22.29 -2.42 -28.14
N CYS A 697 21.53 -2.66 -29.22
CA CYS A 697 20.55 -3.73 -29.32
C CYS A 697 21.09 -4.83 -30.23
N ARG A 698 21.12 -6.06 -29.75
CA ARG A 698 21.54 -7.24 -30.52
C ARG A 698 20.42 -8.27 -30.57
N VAL A 699 20.12 -8.74 -31.78
CA VAL A 699 19.21 -9.85 -32.06
C VAL A 699 20.04 -11.03 -32.55
N ARG A 700 19.89 -12.17 -31.89
CA ARG A 700 20.53 -13.43 -32.26
C ARG A 700 19.49 -14.47 -32.60
N ILE A 701 19.59 -15.09 -33.77
CA ILE A 701 18.65 -16.12 -34.17
C ILE A 701 19.07 -17.47 -33.61
N GLU A 702 18.19 -18.07 -32.82
CA GLU A 702 18.42 -19.39 -32.20
C GLU A 702 17.85 -20.52 -33.05
N ARG A 703 16.69 -20.31 -33.67
CA ARG A 703 16.03 -21.29 -34.52
C ARG A 703 15.40 -20.63 -35.75
N ARG A 704 15.54 -21.28 -36.90
CA ARG A 704 14.90 -20.89 -38.16
C ARG A 704 14.00 -22.01 -38.67
N GLY A 705 12.73 -21.70 -38.92
CA GLY A 705 11.79 -22.54 -39.64
C GLY A 705 11.41 -21.93 -40.99
N SER A 706 10.59 -22.64 -41.76
CA SER A 706 10.11 -22.16 -43.07
C SER A 706 9.13 -20.99 -42.98
N TYR A 707 8.45 -20.82 -41.84
CA TYR A 707 7.41 -19.81 -41.64
C TYR A 707 7.59 -18.97 -40.37
N LYS A 708 8.67 -19.23 -39.61
CA LYS A 708 8.94 -18.50 -38.36
C LYS A 708 10.42 -18.48 -38.02
N THR A 709 10.80 -17.50 -37.21
CA THR A 709 12.11 -17.39 -36.57
C THR A 709 11.92 -17.40 -35.05
N VAL A 710 12.95 -17.85 -34.34
CA VAL A 710 13.06 -17.69 -32.88
C VAL A 710 14.37 -17.01 -32.56
N SER A 711 14.31 -15.93 -31.78
CA SER A 711 15.48 -15.12 -31.45
C SER A 711 15.59 -14.73 -29.98
N HIS A 712 16.82 -14.48 -29.55
CA HIS A 712 17.17 -13.78 -28.33
C HIS A 712 17.52 -12.32 -28.68
N ILE A 713 16.96 -11.37 -27.94
CA ILE A 713 17.20 -9.94 -28.13
C ILE A 713 17.72 -9.36 -26.81
N ALA A 714 18.78 -8.55 -26.84
CA ALA A 714 19.34 -7.92 -25.65
C ALA A 714 19.71 -6.45 -25.90
N TRP A 715 19.50 -5.62 -24.89
CA TRP A 715 19.88 -4.20 -24.86
C TRP A 715 21.00 -4.02 -23.85
N MET A 716 22.09 -3.37 -24.24
CA MET A 716 23.29 -3.22 -23.42
C MET A 716 24.02 -1.89 -23.64
N ASN A 717 24.88 -1.54 -22.71
CA ASN A 717 25.86 -0.47 -22.92
C ASN A 717 27.02 -0.94 -23.82
N ASP A 718 27.91 -0.02 -24.18
CA ASP A 718 29.12 -0.27 -24.97
C ASP A 718 30.12 -1.25 -24.33
N GLN A 719 30.00 -1.48 -23.01
CA GLN A 719 30.80 -2.43 -22.25
C GLN A 719 30.14 -3.82 -22.12
N GLY A 720 28.96 -4.03 -22.72
CA GLY A 720 28.24 -5.30 -22.69
C GLY A 720 27.43 -5.58 -21.42
N SER A 721 27.23 -4.57 -20.55
CA SER A 721 26.31 -4.67 -19.41
C SER A 721 24.87 -4.59 -19.91
N VAL A 722 24.07 -5.61 -19.62
CA VAL A 722 22.71 -5.76 -20.15
C VAL A 722 21.71 -4.98 -19.30
N PHE A 723 20.85 -4.20 -19.95
CA PHE A 723 19.72 -3.50 -19.35
C PHE A 723 18.44 -4.33 -19.40
N ALA A 724 18.21 -5.06 -20.49
CA ALA A 724 17.04 -5.90 -20.68
C ALA A 724 17.31 -7.02 -21.70
N GLU A 725 16.48 -8.06 -21.67
CA GLU A 725 16.47 -9.10 -22.71
C GLU A 725 15.06 -9.63 -23.01
N LEU A 726 14.87 -10.10 -24.26
CA LEU A 726 13.75 -10.92 -24.70
C LEU A 726 14.25 -12.27 -25.18
N ARG A 727 13.76 -13.37 -24.61
CA ARG A 727 14.09 -14.74 -25.05
C ARG A 727 12.93 -15.42 -25.74
N ASP A 728 13.27 -16.39 -26.60
CA ASP A 728 12.32 -17.15 -27.41
C ASP A 728 11.30 -16.24 -28.14
N VAL A 729 11.79 -15.16 -28.76
CA VAL A 729 10.94 -14.24 -29.53
C VAL A 729 10.57 -14.91 -30.85
N GLU A 730 9.29 -15.25 -31.03
CA GLU A 730 8.78 -15.89 -32.24
C GLU A 730 8.20 -14.85 -33.20
N MET A 731 8.81 -14.73 -34.38
CA MET A 731 8.30 -13.91 -35.49
C MET A 731 7.76 -14.84 -36.58
N HIS A 732 6.48 -14.69 -36.96
CA HIS A 732 5.85 -15.50 -38.01
C HIS A 732 5.64 -14.70 -39.28
N ILE A 733 5.76 -15.37 -40.44
CA ILE A 733 5.40 -14.79 -41.74
C ILE A 733 3.92 -14.43 -41.74
N VAL A 734 3.60 -13.20 -42.11
CA VAL A 734 2.24 -12.76 -42.42
C VAL A 734 2.03 -12.83 -43.91
N ALA A 735 0.92 -13.46 -44.33
CA ALA A 735 0.54 -13.48 -45.74
C ALA A 735 0.42 -12.03 -46.23
N SER A 736 1.10 -11.71 -47.33
CA SER A 736 1.07 -10.40 -47.95
C SER A 736 -0.37 -10.02 -48.26
N GLN A 737 -0.92 -9.05 -47.52
CA GLN A 737 -2.15 -8.37 -47.90
C GLN A 737 -1.77 -7.43 -49.06
N LYS A 738 -1.71 -7.98 -50.28
CA LYS A 738 -1.67 -7.18 -51.50
C LYS A 738 -3.02 -6.54 -51.77
#